data_AF-A0A2M8G8C4-F1
#
_entry.id   AF-A0A2M8G8C4-F1
#
_cell.length_a   1.000
_cell.length_b   1.000
_cell.length_c   1.000
_cell.angle_alpha   90.00
_cell.angle_beta   90.00
_cell.angle_gamma   90.00
#
_symmetry.space_group_name_H-M   'P 1'
#
loop_
_entity.id
_entity.type
_entity.pdbx_description
1 polymer ?
#
loop_
_entity_poly.entity_id
_entity_poly.type
_entity_poly.pdbx_seq_one_letter_code
_entity_poly.pdbx_strand_id
1 'polypeptide(L)'
;MIPEKLSLKNFTSYGDDNPPLDLSRMHLTCLSGPNGAGKSSLLDAFTYAVWGEARGKSPDDLVRLGQNLMEVEFEFRLDKACYRIQRARNLKRGLSELSLFSKTAKGKQWSNLTEGTIKETQTRLDQILKTSYETFVNSAFLRQGRADEFTLKGPTERKKILSEILGLQIYDELEEKAKENAKARGQEILRLETQLGEIENELGQAEIRQMQLKQAEEKVLGLEQKLAETEQQIKLLTETKEVLLIEKASREQLEKSINRQKRELSERLIQKKKKEEQILRLKSTLTRKDEIEKKYALKMSLQKTNDELNEKQSVLIKLIAQKSGLESQLQSKQAQNEQEIAKLLVQCQNLKQEGLNLNEQIAKTKDSQKRCPLCGNPLGLEQQQDVLKKLNLEHDQKLNLYQKHRMQIQKLQATKFENEPLLKIQEMIKKNDYDEEKHRLVKSRLLQLKGVEEEKTTLETVGATLKSEAENLKAQEESIGEVQKTLAEEQQAFAQTRDVALEIAENQKLLAEKTLAQKSLLAEERGARAILGEAKGLVSRSEQLSGLRLQKMAERDFFSQEKNNYEELSLAFGKKGIQAMLIETAIPEIEEETNHLLDRLTDGRLRVTLQTQKDTKKGDTVETLEIVIADELGSRAYEMYSGGEAFRVNFALRLALSKLLTQRAGTKLQFLVIDEGFGTQDTQGRERLVEVINEIKDDFEKILVVTHLDELKELFPVRIEVEKKTDGSHYNLVGI
;
A
#
# COMPACT_ATOMS: atom_id res chain seq x y z
N MET A 1 16.43 -14.41 81.68
CA MET A 1 15.38 -14.00 82.59
C MET A 1 15.95 -14.03 83.99
N ILE A 2 16.21 -12.85 84.55
CA ILE A 2 16.69 -12.64 85.90
C ILE A 2 15.60 -11.83 86.62
N PRO A 3 14.86 -12.42 87.55
CA PRO A 3 13.85 -11.71 88.34
C PRO A 3 14.41 -10.47 89.04
N GLU A 4 13.71 -9.33 88.92
CA GLU A 4 14.05 -8.09 89.61
C GLU A 4 12.96 -7.69 90.61
N LYS A 5 11.68 -7.77 90.23
CA LYS A 5 10.58 -7.35 91.09
C LYS A 5 9.30 -8.13 90.81
N LEU A 6 8.55 -8.46 91.85
CA LEU A 6 7.24 -9.11 91.75
C LEU A 6 6.22 -8.35 92.60
N SER A 7 5.13 -7.91 92.00
CA SER A 7 4.02 -7.25 92.69
C SER A 7 2.74 -8.08 92.55
N LEU A 8 2.05 -8.33 93.66
CA LEU A 8 0.83 -9.13 93.70
C LEU A 8 -0.33 -8.31 94.25
N LYS A 9 -1.48 -8.39 93.58
CA LYS A 9 -2.74 -7.80 94.04
C LYS A 9 -3.84 -8.85 93.96
N ASN A 10 -4.39 -9.22 95.11
CA ASN A 10 -5.48 -10.20 95.22
C ASN A 10 -5.21 -11.53 94.50
N PHE A 11 -3.95 -11.96 94.47
CA PHE A 11 -3.54 -13.21 93.82
C PHE A 11 -3.53 -14.34 94.85
N THR A 12 -4.44 -15.31 94.69
CA THR A 12 -4.65 -16.48 95.56
C THR A 12 -4.80 -16.10 97.04
N SER A 13 -3.74 -16.25 97.85
CA SER A 13 -3.71 -15.93 99.28
C SER A 13 -3.16 -14.53 99.59
N TYR A 14 -2.53 -13.85 98.62
CA TYR A 14 -1.95 -12.52 98.78
C TYR A 14 -2.99 -11.42 98.54
N GLY A 15 -3.08 -10.45 99.45
CA GLY A 15 -3.91 -9.25 99.33
C GLY A 15 -3.23 -8.09 98.60
N ASP A 16 -3.94 -6.97 98.46
CA ASP A 16 -3.46 -5.72 97.84
C ASP A 16 -2.46 -4.94 98.73
N ASP A 17 -2.37 -5.28 100.02
CA ASP A 17 -1.55 -4.55 101.00
C ASP A 17 -0.08 -5.01 101.02
N ASN A 18 0.30 -6.00 100.21
CA ASN A 18 1.68 -6.50 100.16
C ASN A 18 2.58 -5.54 99.35
N PRO A 19 3.70 -5.06 99.91
CA PRO A 19 4.65 -4.24 99.16
C PRO A 19 5.35 -5.09 98.09
N PRO A 20 5.72 -4.55 96.91
CA PRO A 20 6.41 -5.33 95.89
C PRO A 20 7.67 -6.06 96.41
N LEU A 21 7.82 -7.33 96.06
CA LEU A 21 8.97 -8.15 96.40
C LEU A 21 10.15 -7.76 95.49
N ASP A 22 11.15 -7.09 96.08
CA ASP A 22 12.40 -6.75 95.39
C ASP A 22 13.39 -7.92 95.46
N LEU A 23 13.66 -8.52 94.30
CA LEU A 23 14.59 -9.65 94.13
C LEU A 23 15.95 -9.20 93.62
N SER A 24 16.15 -7.92 93.31
CA SER A 24 17.35 -7.42 92.61
C SER A 24 18.65 -7.69 93.38
N ARG A 25 18.61 -7.63 94.72
CA ARG A 25 19.76 -7.82 95.62
C ARG A 25 19.94 -9.26 96.14
N MET A 26 19.04 -10.15 95.77
CA MET A 26 19.00 -11.54 96.25
C MET A 26 19.70 -12.47 95.27
N HIS A 27 20.73 -13.23 95.66
CA HIS A 27 21.37 -14.20 94.74
C HIS A 27 20.89 -15.62 95.04
N LEU A 28 21.33 -16.21 96.16
CA LEU A 28 20.79 -17.44 96.74
C LEU A 28 19.83 -17.09 97.88
N THR A 29 18.56 -17.47 97.75
CA THR A 29 17.50 -17.07 98.71
C THR A 29 16.59 -18.23 99.07
N CYS A 30 16.26 -18.33 100.36
CA CYS A 30 15.33 -19.33 100.87
C CYS A 30 13.94 -18.73 101.10
N LEU A 31 12.91 -19.31 100.49
CA LEU A 31 11.49 -19.04 100.76
C LEU A 31 10.98 -20.04 101.81
N SER A 32 10.76 -19.58 103.04
CA SER A 32 10.35 -20.42 104.17
C SER A 32 9.02 -19.99 104.78
N GLY A 33 8.33 -20.91 105.45
CA GLY A 33 7.04 -20.67 106.09
C GLY A 33 6.22 -21.94 106.23
N PRO A 34 5.15 -21.94 107.06
CA PRO A 34 4.34 -23.14 107.30
C PRO A 34 3.61 -23.61 106.03
N ASN A 35 3.17 -24.87 106.04
CA ASN A 35 2.37 -25.42 104.95
C ASN A 35 1.05 -24.64 104.81
N GLY A 36 0.69 -24.29 103.57
CA GLY A 36 -0.49 -23.47 103.29
C GLY A 36 -0.34 -21.97 103.57
N ALA A 37 0.87 -21.47 103.87
CA ALA A 37 1.14 -20.04 104.05
C ALA A 37 1.14 -19.23 102.75
N GLY A 38 1.18 -19.87 101.57
CA GLY A 38 1.20 -19.16 100.27
C GLY A 38 2.58 -19.13 99.58
N LYS A 39 3.56 -19.93 100.02
CA LYS A 39 4.87 -20.06 99.35
C LYS A 39 4.73 -20.48 97.88
N SER A 40 3.96 -21.55 97.67
CA SER A 40 3.57 -22.07 96.37
C SER A 40 2.86 -21.02 95.49
N SER A 41 1.94 -20.27 96.09
CA SER A 41 1.27 -19.15 95.41
C SER A 41 2.23 -18.07 94.92
N LEU A 42 3.29 -17.78 95.67
CA LEU A 42 4.31 -16.80 95.25
C LEU A 42 5.08 -17.30 94.03
N LEU A 43 5.42 -18.60 94.01
CA LEU A 43 6.07 -19.21 92.86
C LEU A 43 5.20 -19.24 91.61
N ASP A 44 3.91 -19.57 91.77
CA ASP A 44 2.94 -19.60 90.68
C ASP A 44 2.73 -18.22 90.05
N ALA A 45 2.97 -17.14 90.80
CA ALA A 45 2.88 -15.79 90.26
C ALA A 45 3.92 -15.53 89.16
N PHE A 46 5.13 -16.09 89.27
CA PHE A 46 6.14 -15.97 88.20
C PHE A 46 5.67 -16.67 86.92
N THR A 47 5.21 -17.92 87.02
CA THR A 47 4.75 -18.68 85.85
C THR A 47 3.48 -18.10 85.26
N TYR A 48 2.57 -17.60 86.11
CA TYR A 48 1.36 -16.93 85.67
C TYR A 48 1.69 -15.63 84.94
N ALA A 49 2.56 -14.78 85.51
CA ALA A 49 2.95 -13.53 84.87
C ALA A 49 3.52 -13.77 83.47
N VAL A 50 4.41 -14.76 83.33
CA VAL A 50 5.10 -15.02 82.06
C VAL A 50 4.21 -15.75 81.05
N TRP A 51 3.63 -16.90 81.39
CA TRP A 51 2.91 -17.75 80.43
C TRP A 51 1.39 -17.79 80.63
N GLY A 52 0.87 -17.19 81.71
CA GLY A 52 -0.54 -17.31 82.07
C GLY A 52 -0.90 -18.64 82.74
N GLU A 53 0.11 -19.45 83.09
CA GLU A 53 -0.01 -20.81 83.61
C GLU A 53 0.32 -20.86 85.11
N ALA A 54 -0.52 -21.51 85.91
CA ALA A 54 -0.36 -21.64 87.37
C ALA A 54 -1.07 -22.90 87.91
N ARG A 55 -1.02 -23.14 89.22
CA ARG A 55 -1.84 -24.18 89.88
C ARG A 55 -3.30 -23.72 89.95
N GLY A 56 -4.07 -24.07 88.93
CA GLY A 56 -5.52 -23.80 88.85
C GLY A 56 -6.08 -24.42 87.57
N LYS A 57 -7.39 -24.67 87.51
CA LYS A 57 -8.03 -25.12 86.25
C LYS A 57 -8.31 -23.94 85.33
N SER A 58 -8.47 -22.76 85.92
CA SER A 58 -8.71 -21.51 85.20
C SER A 58 -8.05 -20.32 85.91
N PRO A 59 -7.84 -19.19 85.21
CA PRO A 59 -7.41 -17.94 85.84
C PRO A 59 -8.38 -17.43 86.92
N ASP A 60 -9.65 -17.86 86.92
CA ASP A 60 -10.63 -17.45 87.92
C ASP A 60 -10.31 -18.04 89.29
N ASP A 61 -9.74 -19.24 89.33
CA ASP A 61 -9.32 -19.93 90.55
C ASP A 61 -8.15 -19.21 91.26
N LEU A 62 -7.44 -18.35 90.53
CA LEU A 62 -6.30 -17.60 91.04
C LEU A 62 -6.72 -16.28 91.69
N VAL A 63 -7.96 -15.83 91.50
CA VAL A 63 -8.46 -14.61 92.14
C VAL A 63 -8.75 -14.90 93.61
N ARG A 64 -8.20 -14.07 94.50
CA ARG A 64 -8.43 -14.21 95.94
C ARG A 64 -9.93 -14.23 96.26
N LEU A 65 -10.35 -15.17 97.10
CA LEU A 65 -11.74 -15.32 97.52
C LEU A 65 -12.32 -14.00 98.06
N GLY A 66 -13.50 -13.63 97.55
CA GLY A 66 -14.18 -12.37 97.89
C GLY A 66 -13.76 -11.16 97.05
N GLN A 67 -12.74 -11.29 96.19
CA GLN A 67 -12.28 -10.24 95.29
C GLN A 67 -12.76 -10.47 93.86
N ASN A 68 -12.77 -9.40 93.05
CA ASN A 68 -13.23 -9.45 91.65
C ASN A 68 -12.13 -9.13 90.63
N LEU A 69 -10.98 -8.67 91.11
CA LEU A 69 -9.84 -8.26 90.29
C LEU A 69 -8.59 -8.83 90.95
N MET A 70 -7.77 -9.52 90.16
CA MET A 70 -6.38 -9.82 90.50
C MET A 70 -5.43 -9.20 89.49
N GLU A 71 -4.22 -8.91 89.93
CA GLU A 71 -3.15 -8.40 89.10
C GLU A 71 -1.81 -8.96 89.57
N VAL A 72 -0.97 -9.35 88.62
CA VAL A 72 0.41 -9.78 88.84
C VAL A 72 1.31 -8.97 87.91
N GLU A 73 2.24 -8.22 88.51
CA GLU A 73 3.27 -7.49 87.79
C GLU A 73 4.63 -8.15 88.05
N PHE A 74 5.36 -8.46 86.99
CA PHE A 74 6.66 -9.09 87.07
C PHE A 74 7.68 -8.32 86.24
N GLU A 75 8.75 -7.83 86.87
CA GLU A 75 9.89 -7.21 86.23
C GLU A 75 11.09 -8.17 86.23
N PHE A 76 11.74 -8.30 85.08
CA PHE A 76 12.94 -9.12 84.93
C PHE A 76 13.92 -8.51 83.93
N ARG A 77 15.19 -8.88 84.07
CA ARG A 77 16.25 -8.54 83.13
C ARG A 77 16.54 -9.68 82.18
N LEU A 78 16.73 -9.35 80.91
CA LEU A 78 17.17 -10.27 79.86
C LEU A 78 18.18 -9.51 78.98
N ASP A 79 19.42 -10.02 78.90
CA ASP A 79 20.54 -9.32 78.28
C ASP A 79 20.75 -7.90 78.84
N LYS A 80 20.63 -6.88 77.98
CA LYS A 80 20.83 -5.46 78.29
C LYS A 80 19.50 -4.71 78.48
N ALA A 81 18.37 -5.43 78.50
CA ALA A 81 17.03 -4.87 78.63
C ALA A 81 16.33 -5.38 79.89
N CYS A 82 15.50 -4.53 80.47
CA CYS A 82 14.56 -4.91 81.51
C CYS A 82 13.17 -4.96 80.88
N TYR A 83 12.39 -5.96 81.25
CA TYR A 83 11.04 -6.19 80.78
C TYR A 83 10.09 -6.15 81.97
N ARG A 84 8.88 -5.69 81.72
CA ARG A 84 7.78 -5.70 82.69
C ARG A 84 6.56 -6.32 82.05
N ILE A 85 6.05 -7.36 82.70
CA ILE A 85 4.82 -8.03 82.32
C ILE A 85 3.77 -7.73 83.38
N GLN A 86 2.57 -7.37 82.93
CA GLN A 86 1.43 -7.14 83.80
C GLN A 86 0.28 -7.99 83.30
N ARG A 87 -0.21 -8.91 84.14
CA ARG A 87 -1.41 -9.69 83.87
C ARG A 87 -2.49 -9.35 84.87
N ALA A 88 -3.70 -9.14 84.37
CA ALA A 88 -4.86 -8.92 85.20
C ALA A 88 -6.02 -9.83 84.80
N ARG A 89 -6.85 -10.19 85.76
CA ARG A 89 -8.10 -10.93 85.54
C ARG A 89 -9.23 -10.27 86.31
N ASN A 90 -10.31 -9.95 85.60
CA ASN A 90 -11.50 -9.33 86.14
C ASN A 90 -12.69 -10.30 86.04
N LEU A 91 -13.14 -10.85 87.17
CA LEU A 91 -14.24 -11.81 87.23
C LEU A 91 -15.58 -11.20 86.79
N LYS A 92 -15.84 -9.94 87.16
CA LYS A 92 -17.10 -9.25 86.84
C LYS A 92 -17.26 -8.99 85.34
N ARG A 93 -16.16 -8.72 84.64
CA ARG A 93 -16.15 -8.45 83.20
C ARG A 93 -15.81 -9.69 82.36
N GLY A 94 -15.32 -10.76 82.99
CA GLY A 94 -14.79 -11.95 82.30
C GLY A 94 -13.52 -11.66 81.48
N LEU A 95 -12.87 -10.51 81.69
CA LEU A 95 -11.75 -10.03 80.89
C LEU A 95 -10.41 -10.45 81.52
N SER A 96 -9.50 -10.91 80.67
CA SER A 96 -8.07 -11.05 80.99
C SER A 96 -7.31 -9.99 80.23
N GLU A 97 -6.24 -9.47 80.81
CA GLU A 97 -5.36 -8.49 80.18
C GLU A 97 -3.91 -8.95 80.29
N LEU A 98 -3.12 -8.71 79.25
CA LEU A 98 -1.68 -8.94 79.21
C LEU A 98 -1.04 -7.70 78.60
N SER A 99 -0.22 -7.00 79.40
CA SER A 99 0.59 -5.88 78.94
C SER A 99 2.06 -6.21 79.06
N LEU A 100 2.83 -5.87 78.02
CA LEU A 100 4.27 -6.08 77.94
C LEU A 100 4.99 -4.75 77.70
N PHE A 101 6.01 -4.49 78.50
CA PHE A 101 6.86 -3.31 78.38
C PHE A 101 8.33 -3.69 78.40
N SER A 102 9.16 -2.86 77.77
CA SER A 102 10.62 -2.98 77.83
C SER A 102 11.28 -1.64 78.12
N LYS A 103 12.47 -1.67 78.71
CA LYS A 103 13.36 -0.50 78.87
C LYS A 103 14.80 -0.97 78.72
N THR A 104 15.70 -0.10 78.29
CA THR A 104 17.14 -0.40 78.36
C THR A 104 17.61 -0.37 79.82
N ALA A 105 18.65 -1.13 80.18
CA ALA A 105 19.15 -1.18 81.56
C ALA A 105 19.59 0.19 82.12
N LYS A 106 19.88 1.17 81.25
CA LYS A 106 20.20 2.57 81.61
C LYS A 106 19.05 3.56 81.37
N GLY A 107 17.96 3.12 80.75
CA GLY A 107 16.81 3.94 80.40
C GLY A 107 15.84 4.09 81.56
N LYS A 108 15.27 5.29 81.73
CA LYS A 108 14.25 5.57 82.76
C LYS A 108 12.81 5.38 82.29
N GLN A 109 12.57 5.22 81.00
CA GLN A 109 11.22 5.12 80.42
C GLN A 109 10.93 3.73 79.85
N TRP A 110 9.70 3.26 80.05
CA TRP A 110 9.17 2.01 79.51
C TRP A 110 8.59 2.23 78.11
N SER A 111 9.01 1.45 77.12
CA SER A 111 8.36 1.32 75.82
C SER A 111 7.31 0.21 75.85
N ASN A 112 6.12 0.47 75.30
CA ASN A 112 5.04 -0.51 75.21
C ASN A 112 5.31 -1.48 74.04
N LEU A 113 5.30 -2.78 74.32
CA LEU A 113 5.44 -3.87 73.36
C LEU A 113 4.18 -4.75 73.29
N THR A 114 3.06 -4.29 73.86
CA THR A 114 1.77 -4.99 73.83
C THR A 114 1.19 -4.97 72.43
N GLU A 115 0.75 -6.13 71.94
CA GLU A 115 0.12 -6.30 70.62
C GLU A 115 -1.41 -6.18 70.70
N GLY A 116 -2.10 -6.29 69.56
CA GLY A 116 -3.55 -6.14 69.47
C GLY A 116 -4.35 -7.17 70.29
N THR A 117 -3.80 -8.37 70.48
CA THR A 117 -4.42 -9.45 71.27
C THR A 117 -3.48 -10.06 72.30
N ILE A 118 -4.05 -10.73 73.31
CA ILE A 118 -3.27 -11.51 74.30
C ILE A 118 -2.43 -12.59 73.60
N LYS A 119 -2.98 -13.24 72.56
CA LYS A 119 -2.29 -14.30 71.83
C LYS A 119 -1.06 -13.76 71.08
N GLU A 120 -1.20 -12.64 70.37
CA GLU A 120 -0.07 -12.00 69.68
C GLU A 120 0.98 -11.49 70.68
N THR A 121 0.55 -10.90 71.80
CA THR A 121 1.45 -10.44 72.86
C THR A 121 2.18 -11.62 73.51
N GLN A 122 1.50 -12.76 73.71
CA GLN A 122 2.12 -14.00 74.18
C GLN A 122 3.15 -14.52 73.19
N THR A 123 2.82 -14.61 71.90
CA THR A 123 3.77 -15.02 70.85
C THR A 123 5.02 -14.14 70.86
N ARG A 124 4.85 -12.81 70.99
CA ARG A 124 5.98 -11.88 71.09
C ARG A 124 6.81 -12.12 72.33
N LEU A 125 6.18 -12.39 73.47
CA LEU A 125 6.86 -12.71 74.72
C LEU A 125 7.64 -14.04 74.61
N ASP A 126 7.04 -15.08 74.02
CA ASP A 126 7.68 -16.37 73.79
C ASP A 126 8.89 -16.24 72.83
N GLN A 127 8.80 -15.40 71.80
CA GLN A 127 9.93 -15.07 70.92
C GLN A 127 11.07 -14.32 71.63
N ILE A 128 10.74 -13.44 72.58
CA ILE A 128 11.74 -12.73 73.39
C ILE A 128 12.44 -13.71 74.35
N LEU A 129 11.69 -14.55 75.03
CA LEU A 129 12.22 -15.49 76.03
C LEU A 129 12.89 -16.71 75.40
N LYS A 130 12.45 -17.11 74.21
CA LYS A 130 12.86 -18.32 73.48
C LYS A 130 12.76 -19.61 74.30
N THR A 131 11.88 -19.63 75.30
CA THR A 131 11.63 -20.78 76.15
C THR A 131 10.12 -20.93 76.37
N SER A 132 9.61 -22.15 76.21
CA SER A 132 8.22 -22.45 76.51
C SER A 132 8.02 -22.63 78.01
N TYR A 133 6.76 -22.60 78.46
CA TYR A 133 6.38 -22.98 79.82
C TYR A 133 6.85 -24.41 80.17
N GLU A 134 6.67 -25.36 79.24
CA GLU A 134 7.11 -26.74 79.44
C GLU A 134 8.64 -26.82 79.58
N THR A 135 9.39 -26.12 78.73
CA THR A 135 10.85 -26.09 78.82
C THR A 135 11.30 -25.48 80.16
N PHE A 136 10.70 -24.37 80.59
CA PHE A 136 11.02 -23.71 81.86
C PHE A 136 10.76 -24.60 83.08
N VAL A 137 9.59 -25.27 83.14
CA VAL A 137 9.23 -26.16 84.25
C VAL A 137 10.05 -27.44 84.27
N ASN A 138 10.41 -28.00 83.12
CA ASN A 138 11.21 -29.23 83.05
C ASN A 138 12.71 -29.02 83.26
N SER A 139 13.18 -27.77 83.25
CA SER A 139 14.58 -27.43 83.47
C SER A 139 14.78 -26.63 84.76
N ALA A 140 14.47 -25.34 84.72
CA ALA A 140 14.88 -24.36 85.72
C ALA A 140 13.89 -24.14 86.87
N PHE A 141 12.72 -24.77 86.84
CA PHE A 141 11.70 -24.62 87.87
C PHE A 141 11.28 -25.98 88.44
N LEU A 142 12.04 -26.47 89.42
CA LEU A 142 11.72 -27.69 90.14
C LEU A 142 10.53 -27.45 91.06
N ARG A 143 9.36 -28.00 90.73
CA ARG A 143 8.13 -27.85 91.53
C ARG A 143 8.00 -28.95 92.58
N GLN A 144 7.31 -28.63 93.67
CA GLN A 144 6.96 -29.62 94.69
C GLN A 144 6.17 -30.79 94.07
N GLY A 145 6.65 -32.02 94.31
CA GLY A 145 6.01 -33.26 93.85
C GLY A 145 6.05 -33.48 92.33
N ARG A 146 6.82 -32.68 91.59
CA ARG A 146 7.05 -32.85 90.14
C ARG A 146 8.53 -32.78 89.79
N ALA A 147 9.41 -33.23 90.69
CA ALA A 147 10.85 -33.34 90.42
C ALA A 147 11.16 -34.42 89.35
N ASP A 148 10.23 -35.32 89.13
CA ASP A 148 10.28 -36.46 88.21
C ASP A 148 9.69 -36.18 86.82
N GLU A 149 9.12 -34.99 86.58
CA GLU A 149 8.42 -34.61 85.33
C GLU A 149 9.22 -34.87 84.04
N PHE A 150 10.51 -34.54 83.98
CA PHE A 150 11.36 -34.90 82.83
C PHE A 150 11.61 -36.41 82.74
N THR A 151 11.89 -37.07 83.86
CA THR A 151 12.32 -38.47 83.92
C THR A 151 11.18 -39.46 83.66
N LEU A 152 9.95 -39.11 84.05
CA LEU A 152 8.73 -39.90 83.80
C LEU A 152 8.21 -39.77 82.36
N LYS A 153 8.63 -38.74 81.61
CA LYS A 153 8.19 -38.56 80.24
C LYS A 153 8.65 -39.69 79.34
N GLY A 154 7.81 -40.04 78.37
CA GLY A 154 8.18 -40.99 77.33
C GLY A 154 9.44 -40.54 76.57
N PRO A 155 10.24 -41.45 76.01
CA PRO A 155 11.50 -41.09 75.36
C PRO A 155 11.36 -40.05 74.23
N THR A 156 10.27 -40.13 73.45
CA THR A 156 9.95 -39.14 72.40
C THR A 156 9.71 -37.74 72.96
N GLU A 157 9.00 -37.63 74.08
CA GLU A 157 8.73 -36.35 74.73
C GLU A 157 10.01 -35.76 75.34
N ARG A 158 10.86 -36.59 75.96
CA ARG A 158 12.17 -36.16 76.47
C ARG A 158 13.07 -35.65 75.35
N LYS A 159 13.11 -36.36 74.21
CA LYS A 159 13.85 -35.91 73.03
C LYS A 159 13.31 -34.58 72.51
N LYS A 160 11.99 -34.39 72.46
CA LYS A 160 11.36 -33.11 72.09
C LYS A 160 11.79 -31.97 73.02
N ILE A 161 11.72 -32.17 74.34
CA ILE A 161 12.17 -31.19 75.32
C ILE A 161 13.65 -30.86 75.12
N LEU A 162 14.48 -31.89 74.89
CA LEU A 162 15.91 -31.69 74.62
C LEU A 162 16.12 -30.90 73.31
N SER A 163 15.41 -31.21 72.22
CA SER A 163 15.45 -30.42 70.99
C SER A 163 15.04 -28.96 71.22
N GLU A 164 14.05 -28.71 72.08
CA GLU A 164 13.64 -27.36 72.45
C GLU A 164 14.71 -26.63 73.28
N ILE A 165 15.31 -27.31 74.24
CA ILE A 165 16.43 -26.81 75.06
C ILE A 165 17.64 -26.47 74.19
N LEU A 166 17.92 -27.30 73.18
CA LEU A 166 19.03 -27.11 72.25
C LEU A 166 18.72 -26.09 71.13
N GLY A 167 17.50 -25.56 71.07
CA GLY A 167 17.09 -24.54 70.10
C GLY A 167 17.04 -25.04 68.65
N LEU A 168 16.69 -26.31 68.43
CA LEU A 168 16.80 -26.95 67.12
C LEU A 168 15.67 -26.60 66.15
N GLN A 169 14.67 -25.82 66.57
CA GLN A 169 13.52 -25.45 65.72
C GLN A 169 13.92 -24.66 64.48
N ILE A 170 15.06 -23.96 64.52
CA ILE A 170 15.60 -23.26 63.34
C ILE A 170 15.90 -24.23 62.18
N TYR A 171 16.27 -25.47 62.49
CA TYR A 171 16.55 -26.47 61.46
C TYR A 171 15.27 -27.00 60.82
N ASP A 172 14.16 -27.07 61.57
CA ASP A 172 12.85 -27.40 60.98
C ASP A 172 12.44 -26.31 59.96
N GLU A 173 12.66 -25.02 60.27
CA GLU A 173 12.38 -23.93 59.32
C GLU A 173 13.28 -23.98 58.08
N LEU A 174 14.56 -24.33 58.25
CA LEU A 174 15.51 -24.47 57.15
C LEU A 174 15.20 -25.69 56.28
N GLU A 175 14.78 -26.81 56.87
CA GLU A 175 14.31 -28.00 56.16
C GLU A 175 13.12 -27.65 55.26
N GLU A 176 12.10 -26.99 55.80
CA GLU A 176 10.91 -26.62 55.02
C GLU A 176 11.25 -25.64 53.88
N LYS A 177 12.10 -24.63 54.14
CA LYS A 177 12.58 -23.74 53.08
C LYS A 177 13.34 -24.48 51.99
N ALA A 178 14.16 -25.47 52.35
CA ALA A 178 14.88 -26.29 51.37
C ALA A 178 13.89 -27.11 50.51
N LYS A 179 12.88 -27.74 51.12
CA LYS A 179 11.82 -28.47 50.39
C LYS A 179 11.04 -27.57 49.43
N GLU A 180 10.66 -26.38 49.88
CA GLU A 180 9.95 -25.41 49.05
C GLU A 180 10.78 -25.00 47.83
N ASN A 181 12.06 -24.72 48.01
CA ASN A 181 12.97 -24.37 46.92
C ASN A 181 13.21 -25.56 45.96
N ALA A 182 13.41 -26.78 46.47
CA ALA A 182 13.53 -27.98 45.65
C ALA A 182 12.28 -28.19 44.78
N LYS A 183 11.09 -28.03 45.37
CA LYS A 183 9.81 -28.11 44.66
C LYS A 183 9.69 -27.04 43.58
N ALA A 184 10.07 -25.80 43.86
CA ALA A 184 10.07 -24.72 42.89
C ALA A 184 10.99 -25.01 41.70
N ARG A 185 12.22 -25.51 41.95
CA ARG A 185 13.13 -25.93 40.87
C ARG A 185 12.56 -27.10 40.07
N GLY A 186 11.89 -28.05 40.72
CA GLY A 186 11.18 -29.14 40.04
C GLY A 186 10.09 -28.66 39.07
N GLN A 187 9.37 -27.59 39.40
CA GLN A 187 8.37 -27.00 38.51
C GLN A 187 9.01 -26.33 37.28
N GLU A 188 10.14 -25.64 37.46
CA GLU A 188 10.89 -25.05 36.33
C GLU A 188 11.46 -26.12 35.39
N ILE A 189 11.98 -27.22 35.95
CA ILE A 189 12.44 -28.37 35.16
C ILE A 189 11.30 -28.93 34.31
N LEU A 190 10.12 -29.19 34.90
CA LEU A 190 8.97 -29.73 34.16
C LEU A 190 8.51 -28.80 33.02
N ARG A 191 8.53 -27.47 33.27
CA ARG A 191 8.23 -26.47 32.25
C ARG A 191 9.23 -26.53 31.10
N LEU A 192 10.53 -26.61 31.41
CA LEU A 192 11.59 -26.71 30.41
C LEU A 192 11.52 -28.02 29.63
N GLU A 193 11.21 -29.15 30.28
CA GLU A 193 11.01 -30.45 29.62
C GLU A 193 9.84 -30.40 28.63
N THR A 194 8.74 -29.74 29.00
CA THR A 194 7.60 -29.54 28.08
C THR A 194 8.02 -28.74 26.85
N GLN A 195 8.72 -27.62 27.05
CA GLN A 195 9.23 -26.80 25.95
C GLN A 195 10.24 -27.56 25.07
N LEU A 196 11.13 -28.34 25.68
CA LEU A 196 12.08 -29.18 24.95
C LEU A 196 11.36 -30.23 24.10
N GLY A 197 10.30 -30.85 24.61
CA GLY A 197 9.48 -31.81 23.84
C GLY A 197 8.82 -31.17 22.61
N GLU A 198 8.31 -29.94 22.72
CA GLU A 198 7.78 -29.19 21.57
C GLU A 198 8.86 -28.90 20.52
N ILE A 199 10.03 -28.45 20.97
CA ILE A 199 11.18 -28.17 20.11
C ILE A 199 11.67 -29.45 19.41
N GLU A 200 11.78 -30.57 20.12
CA GLU A 200 12.19 -31.86 19.58
C GLU A 200 11.22 -32.38 18.52
N ASN A 201 9.91 -32.22 18.74
CA ASN A 201 8.88 -32.56 17.75
C ASN A 201 9.03 -31.75 16.46
N GLU A 202 9.32 -30.45 16.55
CA GLU A 202 9.58 -29.63 15.36
C GLU A 202 10.89 -30.00 14.67
N LEU A 203 11.95 -30.28 15.43
CA LEU A 203 13.25 -30.69 14.90
C LEU A 203 13.22 -32.07 14.24
N GLY A 204 12.32 -32.96 14.67
CA GLY A 204 12.09 -34.26 14.02
C GLY A 204 11.68 -34.15 12.55
N GLN A 205 11.20 -32.98 12.10
CA GLN A 205 10.85 -32.71 10.70
C GLN A 205 11.99 -32.04 9.91
N ALA A 206 13.14 -31.76 10.52
CA ALA A 206 14.21 -30.98 9.91
C ALA A 206 14.76 -31.65 8.63
N GLU A 207 15.00 -32.96 8.64
CA GLU A 207 15.49 -33.69 7.46
C GLU A 207 14.51 -33.62 6.28
N ILE A 208 13.21 -33.73 6.55
CA ILE A 208 12.16 -33.62 5.54
C ILE A 208 12.16 -32.21 4.93
N ARG A 209 12.27 -31.17 5.77
CA ARG A 209 12.35 -29.76 5.32
C ARG A 209 13.60 -29.52 4.48
N GLN A 210 14.74 -30.10 4.86
CA GLN A 210 15.99 -30.05 4.10
C GLN A 210 15.83 -30.68 2.71
N MET A 211 15.15 -31.83 2.63
CA MET A 211 14.86 -32.51 1.37
C MET A 211 13.92 -31.69 0.48
N GLN A 212 12.87 -31.09 1.06
CA GLN A 212 11.95 -30.19 0.36
C GLN A 212 12.65 -28.94 -0.19
N LEU A 213 13.56 -28.35 0.59
CA LEU A 213 14.39 -27.24 0.15
C LEU A 213 15.20 -27.61 -1.08
N LYS A 214 15.91 -28.74 -1.03
CA LYS A 214 16.72 -29.22 -2.17
C LYS A 214 15.87 -29.47 -3.42
N GLN A 215 14.71 -30.09 -3.27
CA GLN A 215 13.78 -30.31 -4.39
C GLN A 215 13.26 -29.00 -4.98
N ALA A 216 12.95 -28.00 -4.15
CA ALA A 216 12.52 -26.69 -4.60
C ALA A 216 13.65 -25.94 -5.34
N GLU A 217 14.89 -26.04 -4.86
CA GLU A 217 16.08 -25.47 -5.51
C GLU A 217 16.30 -26.07 -6.90
N GLU A 218 16.28 -27.41 -7.01
CA GLU A 218 16.43 -28.13 -8.28
C GLU A 218 15.31 -27.75 -9.27
N LYS A 219 14.07 -27.60 -8.79
CA LYS A 219 12.93 -27.21 -9.63
C LYS A 219 13.05 -25.78 -10.14
N VAL A 220 13.45 -24.81 -9.30
CA VAL A 220 13.66 -23.42 -9.71
C VAL A 220 14.78 -23.35 -10.75
N LEU A 221 15.92 -24.01 -10.49
CA LEU A 221 17.05 -24.05 -11.42
C LEU A 221 16.64 -24.63 -12.78
N GLY A 222 15.90 -25.73 -12.80
CA GLY A 222 15.41 -26.35 -14.03
C GLY A 222 14.42 -25.48 -14.80
N LEU A 223 13.61 -24.67 -14.12
CA LEU A 223 12.70 -23.72 -14.76
C LEU A 223 13.45 -22.51 -15.31
N GLU A 224 14.42 -21.96 -14.59
CA GLU A 224 15.26 -20.84 -15.04
C GLU A 224 16.02 -21.19 -16.33
N GLN A 225 16.56 -22.41 -16.43
CA GLN A 225 17.21 -22.89 -17.66
C GLN A 225 16.24 -22.93 -18.85
N LYS A 226 15.06 -23.50 -18.68
CA LYS A 226 14.03 -23.54 -19.75
C LYS A 226 13.56 -22.15 -20.17
N LEU A 227 13.48 -21.22 -19.21
CA LEU A 227 13.08 -19.84 -19.45
C LEU A 227 14.14 -19.11 -20.29
N ALA A 228 15.42 -19.26 -19.94
CA ALA A 228 16.54 -18.72 -20.70
C ALA A 228 16.59 -19.26 -22.14
N GLU A 229 16.39 -20.58 -22.33
CA GLU A 229 16.32 -21.19 -23.66
C GLU A 229 15.15 -20.63 -24.48
N THR A 230 13.98 -20.47 -23.86
CA THR A 230 12.78 -19.94 -24.54
C THR A 230 12.95 -18.46 -24.89
N GLU A 231 13.56 -17.67 -24.01
CA GLU A 231 13.91 -16.26 -24.27
C GLU A 231 14.86 -16.10 -25.45
N GLN A 232 15.89 -16.95 -25.54
CA GLN A 232 16.81 -16.96 -26.66
C GLN A 232 16.08 -17.30 -27.97
N GLN A 233 15.16 -18.26 -27.96
CA GLN A 233 14.34 -18.61 -29.13
C GLN A 233 13.42 -17.46 -29.56
N ILE A 234 12.76 -16.77 -28.61
CA ILE A 234 11.93 -15.60 -28.88
C ILE A 234 12.76 -14.48 -29.50
N LYS A 235 13.95 -14.22 -28.96
CA LYS A 235 14.87 -13.19 -29.49
C LYS A 235 15.23 -13.48 -30.95
N LEU A 236 15.66 -14.70 -31.25
CA LEU A 236 16.01 -15.11 -32.62
C LEU A 236 14.82 -14.99 -33.58
N LEU A 237 13.63 -15.41 -33.15
CA LEU A 237 12.41 -15.29 -33.95
C LEU A 237 12.05 -13.82 -34.22
N THR A 238 12.22 -12.95 -33.22
CA THR A 238 11.95 -11.51 -33.34
C THR A 238 12.91 -10.85 -34.32
N GLU A 239 14.21 -11.12 -34.21
CA GLU A 239 15.23 -10.63 -35.15
C GLU A 239 14.93 -11.12 -36.59
N THR A 240 14.57 -12.41 -36.73
CA THR A 240 14.19 -12.98 -38.03
C THR A 240 12.96 -12.28 -38.62
N LYS A 241 11.94 -11.97 -37.80
CA LYS A 241 10.74 -11.24 -38.23
C LYS A 241 11.08 -9.86 -38.77
N GLU A 242 11.98 -9.12 -38.11
CA GLU A 242 12.39 -7.78 -38.53
C GLU A 242 13.07 -7.81 -39.91
N VAL A 243 13.99 -8.76 -40.12
CA VAL A 243 14.65 -8.96 -41.42
C VAL A 243 13.62 -9.26 -42.52
N LEU A 244 12.69 -10.18 -42.29
CA LEU A 244 11.66 -10.53 -43.27
C LEU A 244 10.73 -9.35 -43.59
N LEU A 245 10.40 -8.50 -42.60
CA LEU A 245 9.59 -7.30 -42.82
C LEU A 245 10.30 -6.25 -43.68
N ILE A 246 11.61 -6.09 -43.49
CA ILE A 246 12.44 -5.21 -44.33
C ILE A 246 12.46 -5.73 -45.78
N GLU A 247 12.66 -7.04 -45.98
CA GLU A 247 12.62 -7.65 -47.32
C GLU A 247 11.26 -7.46 -48.00
N LYS A 248 10.16 -7.68 -47.27
CA LYS A 248 8.80 -7.43 -47.76
C LYS A 248 8.60 -5.96 -48.17
N ALA A 249 9.01 -5.02 -47.31
CA ALA A 249 8.85 -3.59 -47.59
C ALA A 249 9.67 -3.14 -48.82
N SER A 250 10.90 -3.65 -48.97
CA SER A 250 11.75 -3.40 -50.13
C SER A 250 11.10 -3.92 -51.43
N ARG A 251 10.52 -5.13 -51.39
CA ARG A 251 9.81 -5.71 -52.54
C ARG A 251 8.57 -4.90 -52.91
N GLU A 252 7.75 -4.49 -51.94
CA GLU A 252 6.57 -3.64 -52.18
C GLU A 252 6.93 -2.25 -52.74
N GLN A 253 8.04 -1.66 -52.30
CA GLN A 253 8.54 -0.40 -52.85
C GLN A 253 8.97 -0.53 -54.31
N LEU A 254 9.71 -1.59 -54.64
CA LEU A 254 10.09 -1.90 -56.03
C LEU A 254 8.85 -2.12 -56.90
N GLU A 255 7.87 -2.87 -56.43
CA GLU A 255 6.61 -3.09 -57.16
C GLU A 255 5.87 -1.77 -57.45
N LYS A 256 5.78 -0.88 -56.46
CA LYS A 256 5.19 0.46 -56.63
C LYS A 256 5.98 1.31 -57.63
N SER A 257 7.31 1.28 -57.58
CA SER A 257 8.17 2.01 -58.53
C SER A 257 7.98 1.51 -59.96
N ILE A 258 8.02 0.18 -60.17
CA ILE A 258 7.78 -0.46 -61.46
C ILE A 258 6.42 -0.06 -62.02
N ASN A 259 5.37 -0.07 -61.19
CA ASN A 259 4.03 0.32 -61.61
C ASN A 259 3.95 1.81 -61.98
N ARG A 260 4.69 2.69 -61.28
CA ARG A 260 4.82 4.11 -61.64
C ARG A 260 5.52 4.27 -62.98
N GLN A 261 6.68 3.62 -63.17
CA GLN A 261 7.46 3.67 -64.41
C GLN A 261 6.65 3.13 -65.60
N LYS A 262 5.88 2.05 -65.43
CA LYS A 262 4.97 1.52 -66.47
C LYS A 262 3.91 2.54 -66.88
N ARG A 263 3.29 3.24 -65.92
CA ARG A 263 2.30 4.29 -66.21
C ARG A 263 2.93 5.45 -66.96
N GLU A 264 4.06 5.96 -66.48
CA GLU A 264 4.81 7.04 -67.12
C GLU A 264 5.23 6.67 -68.55
N LEU A 265 5.72 5.46 -68.77
CA LEU A 265 6.06 4.95 -70.10
C LEU A 265 4.83 4.92 -71.01
N SER A 266 3.69 4.45 -70.52
CA SER A 266 2.45 4.40 -71.30
C SER A 266 1.96 5.78 -71.73
N GLU A 267 2.03 6.77 -70.84
CA GLU A 267 1.66 8.16 -71.13
C GLU A 267 2.59 8.78 -72.18
N ARG A 268 3.91 8.57 -72.03
CA ARG A 268 4.91 9.07 -72.97
C ARG A 268 4.76 8.44 -74.36
N LEU A 269 4.44 7.15 -74.44
CA LEU A 269 4.16 6.45 -75.71
C LEU A 269 2.89 6.99 -76.40
N ILE A 270 1.84 7.29 -75.65
CA ILE A 270 0.62 7.92 -76.19
C ILE A 270 0.94 9.30 -76.76
N GLN A 271 1.72 10.11 -76.04
CA GLN A 271 2.13 11.43 -76.50
C GLN A 271 3.05 11.36 -77.73
N LYS A 272 3.93 10.35 -77.81
CA LYS A 272 4.79 10.10 -78.98
C LYS A 272 3.93 9.85 -80.21
N LYS A 273 2.95 8.95 -80.10
CA LYS A 273 2.03 8.61 -81.20
C LYS A 273 1.26 9.83 -81.70
N LYS A 274 0.76 10.69 -80.81
CA LYS A 274 0.08 11.95 -81.18
C LYS A 274 0.99 12.87 -82.00
N LYS A 275 2.26 13.03 -81.59
CA LYS A 275 3.23 13.85 -82.32
C LYS A 275 3.61 13.24 -83.67
N GLU A 276 3.79 11.93 -83.75
CA GLU A 276 4.04 11.24 -85.02
C GLU A 276 2.90 11.46 -86.03
N GLU A 277 1.64 11.36 -85.56
CA GLU A 277 0.46 11.66 -86.37
C GLU A 277 0.43 13.13 -86.82
N GLN A 278 0.80 14.07 -85.94
CA GLN A 278 0.86 15.50 -86.25
C GLN A 278 1.96 15.83 -87.28
N ILE A 279 3.15 15.25 -87.14
CA ILE A 279 4.26 15.38 -88.10
C ILE A 279 3.86 14.79 -89.46
N LEU A 280 3.18 13.64 -89.48
CA LEU A 280 2.70 13.02 -90.71
C LEU A 280 1.71 13.93 -91.46
N ARG A 281 0.79 14.58 -90.73
CA ARG A 281 -0.14 15.58 -91.29
C ARG A 281 0.60 16.80 -91.85
N LEU A 282 1.61 17.31 -91.15
CA LEU A 282 2.39 18.46 -91.62
C LEU A 282 3.23 18.11 -92.87
N LYS A 283 3.79 16.89 -92.93
CA LYS A 283 4.53 16.39 -94.12
C LYS A 283 3.64 16.27 -95.36
N SER A 284 2.38 15.85 -95.21
CA SER A 284 1.46 15.74 -96.36
C SER A 284 1.02 17.10 -96.93
N THR A 285 0.96 18.14 -96.10
CA THR A 285 0.75 19.52 -96.57
C THR A 285 1.94 20.03 -97.38
N LEU A 286 3.17 19.69 -96.98
CA LEU A 286 4.40 20.04 -97.72
C LEU A 286 4.49 19.38 -99.11
N THR A 287 4.00 18.14 -99.27
CA THR A 287 3.96 17.49 -100.60
C THR A 287 3.00 18.17 -101.58
N ARG A 288 2.02 18.95 -101.09
CA ARG A 288 1.07 19.72 -101.92
C ARG A 288 1.57 21.13 -102.24
N LYS A 289 2.82 21.47 -101.88
CA LYS A 289 3.42 22.81 -102.05
C LYS A 289 3.31 23.36 -103.46
N ASP A 290 3.82 22.63 -104.44
CA ASP A 290 3.85 23.09 -105.85
C ASP A 290 2.44 23.28 -106.43
N GLU A 291 1.48 22.51 -105.92
CA GLU A 291 0.09 22.57 -106.36
C GLU A 291 -0.63 23.81 -105.79
N ILE A 292 -0.38 24.13 -104.52
CA ILE A 292 -0.94 25.31 -103.83
C ILE A 292 -0.33 26.60 -104.40
N GLU A 293 0.98 26.64 -104.67
CA GLU A 293 1.66 27.78 -105.27
C GLU A 293 1.15 28.08 -106.71
N LYS A 294 0.95 27.05 -107.54
CA LYS A 294 0.39 27.20 -108.90
C LYS A 294 -1.06 27.70 -108.88
N LYS A 295 -1.90 27.17 -107.98
CA LYS A 295 -3.30 27.63 -107.83
C LYS A 295 -3.38 29.09 -107.37
N TYR A 296 -2.49 29.52 -106.48
CA TYR A 296 -2.42 30.91 -106.02
C TYR A 296 -1.99 31.88 -107.13
N ALA A 297 -0.97 31.53 -107.92
CA ALA A 297 -0.53 32.33 -109.06
C ALA A 297 -1.62 32.49 -110.13
N LEU A 298 -2.37 31.41 -110.42
CA LEU A 298 -3.50 31.43 -111.33
C LEU A 298 -4.63 32.34 -110.83
N LYS A 299 -4.99 32.27 -109.55
CA LYS A 299 -5.98 33.18 -108.92
C LYS A 299 -5.58 34.64 -109.13
N MET A 300 -4.31 34.99 -108.94
CA MET A 300 -3.84 36.37 -109.07
C MET A 300 -3.91 36.92 -110.50
N SER A 301 -3.57 36.10 -111.50
CA SER A 301 -3.68 36.48 -112.92
C SER A 301 -5.12 36.69 -113.38
N LEU A 302 -6.05 35.85 -112.91
CA LEU A 302 -7.47 35.94 -113.23
C LEU A 302 -8.13 37.14 -112.54
N GLN A 303 -7.70 37.47 -111.31
CA GLN A 303 -8.19 38.65 -110.58
C GLN A 303 -7.90 39.94 -111.37
N LYS A 304 -6.67 40.10 -111.86
CA LYS A 304 -6.27 41.26 -112.66
C LYS A 304 -7.07 41.38 -113.97
N THR A 305 -7.30 40.25 -114.65
CA THR A 305 -8.07 40.22 -115.90
C THR A 305 -9.55 40.54 -115.69
N ASN A 306 -10.12 40.18 -114.54
CA ASN A 306 -11.50 40.51 -114.19
C ASN A 306 -11.69 42.02 -114.00
N ASP A 307 -10.72 42.69 -113.37
CA ASP A 307 -10.82 44.12 -113.08
C ASP A 307 -10.79 44.95 -114.38
N GLU A 308 -9.93 44.60 -115.34
CA GLU A 308 -9.83 45.25 -116.65
C GLU A 308 -11.12 45.12 -117.50
N LEU A 309 -11.82 43.98 -117.42
CA LEU A 309 -13.04 43.74 -118.20
C LEU A 309 -14.28 44.43 -117.60
N ASN A 310 -14.35 44.61 -116.28
CA ASN A 310 -15.44 45.37 -115.64
C ASN A 310 -15.40 46.86 -116.05
N GLU A 311 -14.21 47.44 -116.20
CA GLU A 311 -14.03 48.83 -116.60
C GLU A 311 -14.53 49.10 -118.03
N LYS A 312 -14.21 48.21 -118.98
CA LYS A 312 -14.68 48.31 -120.37
C LYS A 312 -16.21 48.18 -120.52
N GLN A 313 -16.83 47.27 -119.77
CA GLN A 313 -18.29 47.06 -119.77
C GLN A 313 -19.05 48.33 -119.38
N SER A 314 -18.55 49.03 -118.35
CA SER A 314 -19.14 50.27 -117.84
C SER A 314 -19.21 51.38 -118.90
N VAL A 315 -18.23 51.47 -119.81
CA VAL A 315 -18.17 52.54 -120.82
C VAL A 315 -19.14 52.28 -121.97
N LEU A 316 -19.37 51.01 -122.34
CA LEU A 316 -20.21 50.64 -123.47
C LEU A 316 -21.70 50.95 -123.21
N ILE A 317 -22.16 50.65 -122.00
CA ILE A 317 -23.54 50.85 -121.58
C ILE A 317 -23.95 52.34 -121.66
N LYS A 318 -23.04 53.27 -121.33
CA LYS A 318 -23.32 54.72 -121.36
C LYS A 318 -23.51 55.26 -122.78
N LEU A 319 -22.77 54.76 -123.76
CA LEU A 319 -22.80 55.26 -125.14
C LEU A 319 -24.06 54.83 -125.91
N ILE A 320 -24.57 53.62 -125.65
CA ILE A 320 -25.78 53.08 -126.29
C ILE A 320 -27.02 53.91 -125.92
N ALA A 321 -27.12 54.37 -124.67
CA ALA A 321 -28.26 55.15 -124.19
C ALA A 321 -28.38 56.54 -124.84
N GLN A 322 -27.26 57.17 -125.22
CA GLN A 322 -27.29 58.50 -125.85
C GLN A 322 -27.74 58.47 -127.31
N LYS A 323 -27.49 57.36 -128.02
CA LYS A 323 -27.88 57.19 -129.43
C LYS A 323 -29.40 57.16 -129.63
N SER A 324 -30.10 56.36 -128.82
CA SER A 324 -31.54 56.15 -128.98
C SER A 324 -32.39 57.41 -128.73
N GLY A 325 -31.92 58.33 -127.88
CA GLY A 325 -32.62 59.58 -127.60
C GLY A 325 -32.67 60.56 -128.78
N LEU A 326 -31.64 60.59 -129.63
CA LEU A 326 -31.52 61.53 -130.74
C LEU A 326 -32.33 61.11 -131.98
N GLU A 327 -32.46 59.80 -132.24
CA GLU A 327 -33.20 59.27 -133.40
C GLU A 327 -34.71 59.56 -133.33
N SER A 328 -35.31 59.51 -132.14
CA SER A 328 -36.75 59.67 -131.96
C SER A 328 -37.25 61.10 -132.23
N GLN A 329 -36.44 62.12 -131.97
CA GLN A 329 -36.85 63.52 -132.15
C GLN A 329 -36.95 63.96 -133.62
N LEU A 330 -36.16 63.35 -134.51
CA LEU A 330 -36.09 63.75 -135.92
C LEU A 330 -37.32 63.30 -136.73
N GLN A 331 -37.81 62.09 -136.43
CA GLN A 331 -38.87 61.44 -137.19
C GLN A 331 -40.23 62.13 -137.02
N SER A 332 -40.49 62.71 -135.85
CA SER A 332 -41.73 63.43 -135.54
C SER A 332 -41.92 64.71 -136.37
N LYS A 333 -40.83 65.45 -136.66
CA LYS A 333 -40.91 66.75 -137.34
C LYS A 333 -41.16 66.65 -138.86
N GLN A 334 -40.75 65.55 -139.49
CA GLN A 334 -40.91 65.38 -140.94
C GLN A 334 -42.37 65.10 -141.33
N ALA A 335 -43.09 64.29 -140.54
CA ALA A 335 -44.47 63.89 -140.85
C ALA A 335 -45.48 65.05 -140.87
N GLN A 336 -45.26 66.10 -140.07
CA GLN A 336 -46.19 67.25 -140.01
C GLN A 336 -46.15 68.13 -141.27
N ASN A 337 -44.99 68.26 -141.93
CA ASN A 337 -44.85 69.15 -143.10
C ASN A 337 -45.52 68.61 -144.36
N GLU A 338 -45.51 67.29 -144.56
CA GLU A 338 -46.05 66.67 -145.78
C GLU A 338 -47.58 66.77 -145.88
N GLN A 339 -48.28 66.69 -144.74
CA GLN A 339 -49.74 66.74 -144.68
C GLN A 339 -50.30 68.10 -145.10
N GLU A 340 -49.60 69.19 -144.77
CA GLU A 340 -50.05 70.57 -145.03
C GLU A 340 -49.87 70.96 -146.50
N ILE A 341 -48.82 70.46 -147.16
CA ILE A 341 -48.55 70.70 -148.59
C ILE A 341 -49.65 70.11 -149.47
N ALA A 342 -50.11 68.89 -149.17
CA ALA A 342 -51.12 68.20 -149.97
C ALA A 342 -52.46 68.95 -150.01
N LYS A 343 -52.85 69.57 -148.89
CA LYS A 343 -54.10 70.34 -148.75
C LYS A 343 -54.13 71.57 -149.65
N LEU A 344 -53.03 72.32 -149.71
CA LEU A 344 -52.94 73.59 -150.45
C LEU A 344 -52.92 73.37 -151.98
N LEU A 345 -52.37 72.26 -152.45
CA LEU A 345 -52.29 71.95 -153.89
C LEU A 345 -53.67 71.80 -154.54
N VAL A 346 -54.60 71.14 -153.85
CA VAL A 346 -55.98 70.93 -154.35
C VAL A 346 -56.72 72.26 -154.50
N GLN A 347 -56.57 73.17 -153.54
CA GLN A 347 -57.22 74.48 -153.57
C GLN A 347 -56.73 75.35 -154.73
N CYS A 348 -55.42 75.32 -155.03
CA CYS A 348 -54.85 76.02 -156.18
C CYS A 348 -55.48 75.54 -157.50
N GLN A 349 -55.77 74.25 -157.64
CA GLN A 349 -56.25 73.68 -158.90
C GLN A 349 -57.67 74.16 -159.24
N ASN A 350 -58.56 74.23 -158.24
CA ASN A 350 -59.93 74.71 -158.40
C ASN A 350 -59.99 76.19 -158.79
N LEU A 351 -59.23 77.05 -158.09
CA LEU A 351 -59.21 78.49 -158.36
C LEU A 351 -58.77 78.83 -159.80
N LYS A 352 -57.87 78.02 -160.37
CA LYS A 352 -57.39 78.20 -161.74
C LYS A 352 -58.47 77.95 -162.80
N GLN A 353 -59.36 76.98 -162.57
CA GLN A 353 -60.44 76.67 -163.50
C GLN A 353 -61.54 77.72 -163.49
N GLU A 354 -61.92 78.19 -162.30
CA GLU A 354 -62.97 79.20 -162.16
C GLU A 354 -62.59 80.53 -162.83
N GLY A 355 -61.32 80.92 -162.79
CA GLY A 355 -60.82 82.11 -163.47
C GLY A 355 -60.90 82.03 -165.00
N LEU A 356 -60.74 80.83 -165.59
CA LEU A 356 -60.86 80.63 -167.04
C LEU A 356 -62.29 80.82 -167.52
N ASN A 357 -63.27 80.29 -166.78
CA ASN A 357 -64.70 80.42 -167.12
C ASN A 357 -65.19 81.87 -167.09
N LEU A 358 -64.73 82.67 -166.13
CA LEU A 358 -65.08 84.09 -166.02
C LEU A 358 -64.55 84.90 -167.21
N ASN A 359 -63.32 84.64 -167.66
CA ASN A 359 -62.75 85.29 -168.84
C ASN A 359 -63.56 85.06 -170.12
N GLU A 360 -64.08 83.85 -170.29
CA GLU A 360 -64.85 83.49 -171.48
C GLU A 360 -66.22 84.19 -171.53
N GLN A 361 -66.85 84.40 -170.37
CA GLN A 361 -68.09 85.16 -170.26
C GLN A 361 -67.90 86.65 -170.55
N ILE A 362 -66.79 87.23 -170.08
CA ILE A 362 -66.42 88.64 -170.34
C ILE A 362 -66.30 88.90 -171.84
N ALA A 363 -65.69 87.98 -172.59
CA ALA A 363 -65.50 88.12 -174.02
C ALA A 363 -66.82 88.16 -174.81
N LYS A 364 -67.82 87.36 -174.40
CA LYS A 364 -69.09 87.21 -175.12
C LYS A 364 -70.02 88.43 -175.03
N THR A 365 -69.88 89.28 -174.02
CA THR A 365 -70.81 90.40 -173.77
C THR A 365 -70.49 91.67 -174.58
N LYS A 366 -69.35 91.78 -175.27
CA LYS A 366 -68.87 93.03 -175.90
C LYS A 366 -69.48 93.43 -177.25
N ASP A 367 -70.34 92.63 -177.89
CA ASP A 367 -70.63 92.81 -179.33
C ASP A 367 -72.13 93.05 -179.64
N SER A 368 -72.45 94.09 -180.43
CA SER A 368 -73.82 94.57 -180.69
C SER A 368 -74.18 94.72 -182.18
N GLN A 369 -74.83 93.67 -182.70
CA GLN A 369 -76.08 93.78 -183.46
C GLN A 369 -76.99 92.65 -182.93
N LYS A 370 -77.47 92.79 -181.69
CA LYS A 370 -78.07 91.66 -180.95
C LYS A 370 -79.21 92.03 -180.00
N ARG A 371 -80.07 91.01 -179.84
CA ARG A 371 -81.14 90.85 -178.86
C ARG A 371 -80.59 90.39 -177.49
N CYS A 372 -81.26 90.76 -176.40
CA CYS A 372 -80.91 90.57 -174.99
C CYS A 372 -80.79 89.08 -174.57
N PRO A 373 -79.72 88.64 -173.85
CA PRO A 373 -79.54 87.25 -173.40
C PRO A 373 -80.42 86.80 -172.21
N LEU A 374 -81.20 87.72 -171.62
CA LEU A 374 -82.15 87.44 -170.54
C LEU A 374 -83.63 87.57 -170.98
N CYS A 375 -83.96 88.29 -172.06
CA CYS A 375 -85.35 88.45 -172.52
C CYS A 375 -85.59 88.57 -174.04
N GLY A 376 -84.56 88.68 -174.89
CA GLY A 376 -84.70 88.60 -176.34
C GLY A 376 -84.99 89.89 -177.13
N ASN A 377 -84.96 91.10 -176.56
CA ASN A 377 -85.11 92.39 -177.28
C ASN A 377 -83.76 93.12 -177.53
N PRO A 378 -83.61 93.96 -178.58
CA PRO A 378 -82.35 94.66 -178.87
C PRO A 378 -81.87 95.50 -177.66
N LEU A 379 -80.61 95.31 -177.26
CA LEU A 379 -80.01 95.97 -176.09
C LEU A 379 -79.49 97.37 -176.41
N GLY A 380 -79.81 98.34 -175.54
CA GLY A 380 -79.24 99.69 -175.56
C GLY A 380 -77.89 99.77 -174.82
N LEU A 381 -77.05 100.72 -175.23
CA LEU A 381 -75.64 100.88 -174.83
C LEU A 381 -75.37 100.97 -173.31
N GLU A 382 -76.31 101.47 -172.50
CA GLU A 382 -76.11 101.57 -171.03
C GLU A 382 -76.09 100.22 -170.32
N GLN A 383 -76.86 99.23 -170.78
CA GLN A 383 -76.99 97.93 -170.10
C GLN A 383 -75.78 97.01 -170.32
N GLN A 384 -74.93 97.31 -171.30
CA GLN A 384 -73.78 96.46 -171.66
C GLN A 384 -72.54 96.73 -170.77
N GLN A 385 -72.36 97.98 -170.32
CA GLN A 385 -71.21 98.36 -169.49
C GLN A 385 -71.29 97.79 -168.06
N ASP A 386 -72.49 97.69 -167.50
CA ASP A 386 -72.69 97.23 -166.12
C ASP A 386 -72.38 95.73 -165.92
N VAL A 387 -72.68 94.90 -166.93
CA VAL A 387 -72.40 93.45 -166.89
C VAL A 387 -70.90 93.17 -166.98
N LEU A 388 -70.17 93.94 -167.80
CA LEU A 388 -68.72 93.78 -167.97
C LEU A 388 -67.92 94.19 -166.72
N LYS A 389 -68.37 95.19 -165.96
CA LYS A 389 -67.71 95.59 -164.71
C LYS A 389 -67.75 94.49 -163.65
N LYS A 390 -68.90 93.82 -163.48
CA LYS A 390 -69.08 92.77 -162.47
C LYS A 390 -68.19 91.56 -162.74
N LEU A 391 -68.12 91.09 -163.98
CA LEU A 391 -67.36 89.90 -164.32
C LEU A 391 -65.83 90.11 -164.19
N ASN A 392 -65.31 91.29 -164.53
CA ASN A 392 -63.87 91.56 -164.38
C ASN A 392 -63.44 91.61 -162.91
N LEU A 393 -64.26 92.19 -162.04
CA LEU A 393 -63.97 92.24 -160.60
C LEU A 393 -63.87 90.84 -159.98
N GLU A 394 -64.74 89.93 -160.42
CA GLU A 394 -64.78 88.56 -159.92
C GLU A 394 -63.58 87.72 -160.40
N HIS A 395 -63.05 88.00 -161.59
CA HIS A 395 -61.85 87.34 -162.08
C HIS A 395 -60.58 87.72 -161.28
N ASP A 396 -60.36 89.01 -161.02
CA ASP A 396 -59.16 89.49 -160.32
C ASP A 396 -59.06 88.98 -158.89
N GLN A 397 -60.21 88.83 -158.21
CA GLN A 397 -60.26 88.26 -156.87
C GLN A 397 -59.77 86.81 -156.82
N LYS A 398 -60.14 85.98 -157.81
CA LYS A 398 -59.72 84.57 -157.84
C LYS A 398 -58.26 84.38 -158.23
N LEU A 399 -57.72 85.27 -159.07
CA LEU A 399 -56.31 85.20 -159.48
C LEU A 399 -55.35 85.52 -158.33
N ASN A 400 -55.68 86.50 -157.50
CA ASN A 400 -54.88 86.84 -156.31
C ASN A 400 -54.84 85.69 -155.29
N LEU A 401 -55.97 85.02 -155.06
CA LEU A 401 -56.03 83.88 -154.14
C LEU A 401 -55.15 82.71 -154.61
N TYR A 402 -55.14 82.44 -155.91
CA TYR A 402 -54.32 81.39 -156.51
C TYR A 402 -52.81 81.63 -156.31
N GLN A 403 -52.34 82.87 -156.48
CA GLN A 403 -50.93 83.22 -156.31
C GLN A 403 -50.47 83.06 -154.84
N LYS A 404 -51.32 83.40 -153.88
CA LYS A 404 -51.01 83.31 -152.44
C LYS A 404 -50.77 81.85 -151.99
N HIS A 405 -51.64 80.92 -152.38
CA HIS A 405 -51.50 79.51 -152.02
C HIS A 405 -50.26 78.87 -152.65
N ARG A 406 -49.90 79.27 -153.88
CA ARG A 406 -48.72 78.77 -154.56
C ARG A 406 -47.40 79.14 -153.84
N MET A 407 -47.33 80.34 -153.26
CA MET A 407 -46.14 80.77 -152.48
C MET A 407 -45.96 79.96 -151.19
N GLN A 408 -47.04 79.58 -150.50
CA GLN A 408 -46.95 78.80 -149.26
C GLN A 408 -46.44 77.38 -149.48
N ILE A 409 -46.88 76.71 -150.56
CA ILE A 409 -46.41 75.37 -150.93
C ILE A 409 -44.89 75.37 -151.15
N GLN A 410 -44.38 76.38 -151.84
CA GLN A 410 -42.95 76.47 -152.18
C GLN A 410 -42.07 76.66 -150.93
N LYS A 411 -42.60 77.34 -149.89
CA LYS A 411 -41.88 77.56 -148.63
C LYS A 411 -41.77 76.28 -147.80
N LEU A 412 -42.83 75.47 -147.76
CA LEU A 412 -42.84 74.22 -146.99
C LEU A 412 -41.94 73.14 -147.62
N GLN A 413 -41.86 73.08 -148.95
CA GLN A 413 -41.02 72.11 -149.67
C GLN A 413 -39.51 72.36 -149.57
N ALA A 414 -39.06 73.56 -149.16
CA ALA A 414 -37.65 73.92 -149.11
C ALA A 414 -36.95 73.62 -147.75
N THR A 415 -37.65 73.05 -146.77
CA THR A 415 -37.10 72.83 -145.42
C THR A 415 -36.34 71.51 -145.32
N LYS A 416 -35.00 71.52 -145.19
CA LYS A 416 -34.15 70.35 -144.90
C LYS A 416 -33.76 70.31 -143.41
N PHE A 417 -33.78 69.13 -142.78
CA PHE A 417 -33.33 68.90 -141.40
C PHE A 417 -31.92 68.27 -141.40
N GLU A 418 -30.90 68.97 -140.89
CA GLU A 418 -29.53 68.45 -140.75
C GLU A 418 -29.33 67.69 -139.43
N ASN A 419 -28.49 66.64 -139.43
CA ASN A 419 -28.46 65.59 -138.39
C ASN A 419 -27.03 65.24 -137.89
N GLU A 420 -26.26 66.25 -137.49
CA GLU A 420 -24.84 66.15 -137.10
C GLU A 420 -24.54 65.43 -135.75
N PRO A 421 -25.39 65.51 -134.69
CA PRO A 421 -25.08 64.89 -133.38
C PRO A 421 -25.08 63.34 -133.37
N LEU A 422 -25.86 62.71 -134.25
CA LEU A 422 -26.09 61.27 -134.23
C LEU A 422 -24.89 60.45 -134.77
N LEU A 423 -24.11 61.03 -135.69
CA LEU A 423 -22.93 60.38 -136.30
C LEU A 423 -21.76 60.24 -135.32
N LYS A 424 -21.53 61.24 -134.44
CA LYS A 424 -20.43 61.20 -133.46
C LYS A 424 -20.60 60.10 -132.42
N ILE A 425 -21.83 59.83 -131.96
CA ILE A 425 -22.09 58.77 -130.97
C ILE A 425 -21.90 57.37 -131.58
N GLN A 426 -22.18 57.19 -132.88
CA GLN A 426 -22.00 55.91 -133.56
C GLN A 426 -20.51 55.52 -133.70
N GLU A 427 -19.60 56.47 -133.88
CA GLU A 427 -18.15 56.19 -133.92
C GLU A 427 -17.59 55.79 -132.55
N MET A 428 -18.05 56.41 -131.46
CA MET A 428 -17.57 56.10 -130.11
C MET A 428 -17.95 54.68 -129.66
N ILE A 429 -19.11 54.17 -130.08
CA ILE A 429 -19.54 52.79 -129.79
C ILE A 429 -18.64 51.75 -130.48
N LYS A 430 -18.23 51.97 -131.73
CA LYS A 430 -17.38 51.04 -132.48
C LYS A 430 -15.97 50.90 -131.90
N LYS A 431 -15.49 51.88 -131.14
CA LYS A 431 -14.14 51.89 -130.57
C LYS A 431 -14.03 51.15 -129.22
N ASN A 432 -15.15 50.76 -128.62
CA ASN A 432 -15.18 50.09 -127.31
C ASN A 432 -15.10 48.56 -127.45
N ASP A 433 -13.87 48.05 -127.44
CA ASP A 433 -13.46 46.64 -127.59
C ASP A 433 -13.76 45.78 -126.33
N TYR A 434 -15.05 45.61 -126.01
CA TYR A 434 -15.56 44.83 -124.86
C TYR A 434 -16.07 43.44 -125.29
N ASP A 435 -15.60 42.38 -124.61
CA ASP A 435 -15.96 40.97 -124.84
C ASP A 435 -16.68 40.37 -123.62
N GLU A 436 -17.96 40.04 -123.80
CA GLU A 436 -18.86 39.58 -122.75
C GLU A 436 -18.60 38.11 -122.33
N GLU A 437 -18.22 37.23 -123.25
CA GLU A 437 -17.99 35.81 -122.98
C GLU A 437 -16.69 35.59 -122.19
N LYS A 438 -15.64 36.34 -122.53
CA LYS A 438 -14.36 36.31 -121.80
C LYS A 438 -14.53 36.72 -120.34
N HIS A 439 -15.37 37.72 -120.07
CA HIS A 439 -15.61 38.24 -118.73
C HIS A 439 -16.35 37.24 -117.83
N ARG A 440 -17.33 36.50 -118.37
CA ARG A 440 -18.06 35.44 -117.65
C ARG A 440 -17.14 34.28 -117.25
N LEU A 441 -16.23 33.87 -118.13
CA LEU A 441 -15.31 32.76 -117.89
C LEU A 441 -14.34 33.03 -116.73
N VAL A 442 -13.82 34.27 -116.65
CA VAL A 442 -12.90 34.70 -115.59
C VAL A 442 -13.59 34.68 -114.22
N LYS A 443 -14.84 35.17 -114.12
CA LYS A 443 -15.62 35.17 -112.86
C LYS A 443 -15.88 33.76 -112.32
N SER A 444 -16.23 32.82 -113.19
CA SER A 444 -16.45 31.41 -112.80
C SER A 444 -15.17 30.76 -112.25
N ARG A 445 -14.03 31.03 -112.89
CA ARG A 445 -12.75 30.40 -112.53
C ARG A 445 -12.15 30.95 -111.24
N LEU A 446 -12.42 32.22 -110.90
CA LEU A 446 -12.09 32.80 -109.59
C LEU A 446 -12.89 32.17 -108.45
N LEU A 447 -14.16 31.79 -108.69
CA LEU A 447 -15.02 31.17 -107.68
C LEU A 447 -14.52 29.78 -107.27
N GLN A 448 -13.93 29.02 -108.20
CA GLN A 448 -13.35 27.69 -107.93
C GLN A 448 -12.03 27.73 -107.15
N LEU A 449 -11.40 28.90 -107.04
CA LEU A 449 -10.12 29.11 -106.34
C LEU A 449 -10.30 29.73 -104.94
N LYS A 450 -11.49 29.60 -104.36
CA LYS A 450 -11.83 30.04 -103.00
C LYS A 450 -11.20 29.08 -101.98
N GLY A 451 -10.44 29.58 -101.00
CA GLY A 451 -9.75 28.78 -99.96
C GLY A 451 -8.24 28.57 -100.16
N VAL A 452 -7.71 28.80 -101.36
CA VAL A 452 -6.26 28.68 -101.67
C VAL A 452 -5.38 29.65 -100.86
N GLU A 453 -5.98 30.72 -100.33
CA GLU A 453 -5.30 31.76 -99.54
C GLU A 453 -5.01 31.30 -98.10
N GLU A 454 -5.93 30.52 -97.49
CA GLU A 454 -5.73 29.89 -96.18
C GLU A 454 -4.74 28.70 -96.26
N GLU A 455 -4.75 27.96 -97.38
CA GLU A 455 -3.77 26.89 -97.63
C GLU A 455 -2.34 27.45 -97.82
N LYS A 456 -2.19 28.68 -98.32
CA LYS A 456 -0.88 29.32 -98.49
C LYS A 456 -0.28 29.84 -97.18
N THR A 457 -1.09 30.50 -96.34
CA THR A 457 -0.62 31.01 -95.03
C THR A 457 -0.23 29.89 -94.07
N THR A 458 -0.96 28.76 -94.11
CA THR A 458 -0.55 27.54 -93.40
C THR A 458 0.76 26.97 -93.94
N LEU A 459 0.95 26.91 -95.26
CA LEU A 459 2.21 26.44 -95.87
C LEU A 459 3.45 27.26 -95.46
N GLU A 460 3.31 28.59 -95.32
CA GLU A 460 4.39 29.49 -94.91
C GLU A 460 4.89 29.24 -93.47
N THR A 461 4.03 28.71 -92.59
CA THR A 461 4.35 28.41 -91.17
C THR A 461 4.68 26.94 -90.91
N VAL A 462 4.26 26.02 -91.79
CA VAL A 462 4.47 24.57 -91.66
C VAL A 462 5.94 24.17 -91.53
N GLY A 463 6.86 24.85 -92.23
CA GLY A 463 8.29 24.52 -92.20
C GLY A 463 8.94 24.70 -90.81
N ALA A 464 8.61 25.79 -90.11
CA ALA A 464 9.11 26.06 -88.76
C ALA A 464 8.47 25.12 -87.73
N THR A 465 7.15 24.90 -87.83
CA THR A 465 6.41 24.00 -86.94
C THR A 465 6.88 22.55 -87.07
N LEU A 466 7.17 22.07 -88.29
CA LEU A 466 7.63 20.70 -88.51
C LEU A 466 9.03 20.47 -87.92
N LYS A 467 9.93 21.45 -88.00
CA LYS A 467 11.26 21.37 -87.38
C LYS A 467 11.16 21.27 -85.85
N SER A 468 10.35 22.14 -85.23
CA SER A 468 10.12 22.11 -83.78
C SER A 468 9.48 20.81 -83.32
N GLU A 469 8.48 20.29 -84.02
CA GLU A 469 7.84 19.02 -83.66
C GLU A 469 8.78 17.82 -83.85
N ALA A 470 9.66 17.83 -84.86
CA ALA A 470 10.66 16.78 -85.06
C ALA A 470 11.74 16.76 -83.95
N GLU A 471 12.22 17.93 -83.51
CA GLU A 471 13.15 18.05 -82.39
C GLU A 471 12.48 17.59 -81.07
N ASN A 472 11.22 17.99 -80.86
CA ASN A 472 10.42 17.57 -79.72
C ASN A 472 10.10 16.07 -79.71
N LEU A 473 9.94 15.44 -80.89
CA LEU A 473 9.76 14.00 -81.01
C LEU A 473 11.04 13.26 -80.62
N LYS A 474 12.21 13.73 -81.10
CA LYS A 474 13.50 13.13 -80.76
C LYS A 474 13.81 13.20 -79.26
N ALA A 475 13.61 14.36 -78.63
CA ALA A 475 13.78 14.51 -77.19
C ALA A 475 12.84 13.57 -76.39
N GLN A 476 11.64 13.34 -76.91
CA GLN A 476 10.67 12.43 -76.29
C GLN A 476 11.04 10.95 -76.49
N GLU A 477 11.65 10.59 -77.61
CA GLU A 477 12.20 9.23 -77.84
C GLU A 477 13.38 8.91 -76.91
N GLU A 478 14.30 9.86 -76.74
CA GLU A 478 15.42 9.73 -75.78
C GLU A 478 14.89 9.53 -74.37
N SER A 479 13.93 10.35 -73.94
CA SER A 479 13.34 10.23 -72.61
C SER A 479 12.48 8.97 -72.42
N ILE A 480 11.89 8.41 -73.48
CA ILE A 480 11.25 7.08 -73.43
C ILE A 480 12.31 5.99 -73.21
N GLY A 481 13.45 6.08 -73.90
CA GLY A 481 14.56 5.14 -73.73
C GLY A 481 15.12 5.12 -72.29
N GLU A 482 15.25 6.28 -71.67
CA GLU A 482 15.67 6.40 -70.25
C GLU A 482 14.69 5.71 -69.28
N VAL A 483 13.38 5.94 -69.47
CA VAL A 483 12.33 5.30 -68.65
C VAL A 483 12.30 3.80 -68.88
N GLN A 484 12.47 3.32 -70.12
CA GLN A 484 12.53 1.88 -70.42
C GLN A 484 13.75 1.21 -69.78
N LYS A 485 14.91 1.86 -69.80
CA LYS A 485 16.12 1.38 -69.14
C LYS A 485 15.92 1.26 -67.62
N THR A 486 15.41 2.32 -67.00
CA THR A 486 15.11 2.35 -65.56
C THR A 486 14.09 1.27 -65.18
N LEU A 487 13.03 1.10 -65.98
CA LEU A 487 12.03 0.06 -65.78
C LEU A 487 12.63 -1.36 -65.87
N ALA A 488 13.55 -1.61 -66.81
CA ALA A 488 14.20 -2.90 -66.96
C ALA A 488 15.12 -3.22 -65.77
N GLU A 489 15.89 -2.23 -65.30
CA GLU A 489 16.74 -2.35 -64.11
C GLU A 489 15.91 -2.65 -62.85
N GLU A 490 14.81 -1.92 -62.63
CA GLU A 490 13.90 -2.16 -61.51
C GLU A 490 13.19 -3.53 -61.60
N GLN A 491 12.77 -3.95 -62.80
CA GLN A 491 12.17 -5.28 -63.02
C GLN A 491 13.17 -6.42 -62.74
N GLN A 492 14.43 -6.25 -63.12
CA GLN A 492 15.49 -7.22 -62.82
C GLN A 492 15.74 -7.29 -61.30
N ALA A 493 15.83 -6.14 -60.62
CA ALA A 493 15.96 -6.09 -59.17
C ALA A 493 14.76 -6.77 -58.47
N PHE A 494 13.53 -6.52 -58.93
CA PHE A 494 12.33 -7.16 -58.39
C PHE A 494 12.34 -8.69 -58.59
N ALA A 495 12.80 -9.18 -59.73
CA ALA A 495 12.92 -10.62 -60.00
C ALA A 495 13.93 -11.32 -59.07
N GLN A 496 14.93 -10.60 -58.56
CA GLN A 496 15.89 -11.11 -57.58
C GLN A 496 15.37 -11.08 -56.14
N THR A 497 14.29 -10.34 -55.86
CA THR A 497 13.66 -10.34 -54.52
C THR A 497 12.85 -11.61 -54.29
N ARG A 498 12.88 -12.13 -53.06
CA ARG A 498 12.05 -13.27 -52.62
C ARG A 498 10.69 -12.79 -52.11
N ASP A 499 9.64 -13.58 -52.34
CA ASP A 499 8.37 -13.40 -51.62
C ASP A 499 8.47 -14.13 -50.28
N VAL A 500 8.37 -13.38 -49.19
CA VAL A 500 8.58 -13.86 -47.82
C VAL A 500 7.29 -13.89 -47.00
N ALA A 501 6.12 -13.79 -47.64
CA ALA A 501 4.84 -13.73 -46.94
C ALA A 501 4.55 -14.97 -46.08
N LEU A 502 4.94 -16.17 -46.56
CA LEU A 502 4.74 -17.43 -45.85
C LEU A 502 5.68 -17.56 -44.65
N GLU A 503 6.95 -17.21 -44.82
CA GLU A 503 7.96 -17.22 -43.76
C GLU A 503 7.62 -16.23 -42.65
N ILE A 504 7.06 -15.06 -42.99
CA ILE A 504 6.55 -14.11 -42.01
C ILE A 504 5.42 -14.75 -41.19
N ALA A 505 4.46 -15.40 -41.84
CA ALA A 505 3.33 -16.03 -41.16
C ALA A 505 3.77 -17.19 -40.25
N GLU A 506 4.69 -18.03 -40.71
CA GLU A 506 5.26 -19.13 -39.94
C GLU A 506 6.07 -18.63 -38.74
N ASN A 507 6.94 -17.64 -38.94
CA ASN A 507 7.71 -17.01 -37.88
C ASN A 507 6.78 -16.37 -36.82
N GLN A 508 5.74 -15.66 -37.25
CA GLN A 508 4.77 -15.05 -36.33
C GLN A 508 4.02 -16.10 -35.49
N LYS A 509 3.66 -17.24 -36.09
CA LYS A 509 3.05 -18.36 -35.38
C LYS A 509 3.98 -18.94 -34.32
N LEU A 510 5.22 -19.27 -34.70
CA LEU A 510 6.25 -19.77 -33.78
C LEU A 510 6.54 -18.77 -32.65
N LEU A 511 6.62 -17.47 -32.97
CA LEU A 511 6.85 -16.42 -31.98
C LEU A 511 5.69 -16.36 -30.97
N ALA A 512 4.44 -16.46 -31.43
CA ALA A 512 3.28 -16.49 -30.54
C ALA A 512 3.27 -17.73 -29.64
N GLU A 513 3.56 -18.91 -30.19
CA GLU A 513 3.67 -20.16 -29.42
C GLU A 513 4.75 -20.09 -28.34
N LYS A 514 5.94 -19.60 -28.69
CA LYS A 514 7.06 -19.44 -27.74
C LYS A 514 6.77 -18.37 -26.69
N THR A 515 6.14 -17.26 -27.07
CA THR A 515 5.74 -16.21 -26.12
C THR A 515 4.70 -16.74 -25.11
N LEU A 516 3.76 -17.58 -25.54
CA LEU A 516 2.80 -18.22 -24.63
C LEU A 516 3.50 -19.21 -23.68
N ALA A 517 4.42 -20.04 -24.20
CA ALA A 517 5.21 -20.95 -23.40
C ALA A 517 6.05 -20.22 -22.34
N GLN A 518 6.68 -19.09 -22.71
CA GLN A 518 7.43 -18.25 -21.76
C GLN A 518 6.53 -17.71 -20.64
N LYS A 519 5.31 -17.24 -20.96
CA LYS A 519 4.35 -16.78 -19.94
C LYS A 519 3.96 -17.89 -18.96
N SER A 520 3.75 -19.12 -19.45
CA SER A 520 3.48 -20.29 -18.60
C SER A 520 4.67 -20.60 -17.69
N LEU A 521 5.87 -20.68 -18.26
CA LEU A 521 7.11 -20.93 -17.52
C LEU A 521 7.35 -19.86 -16.45
N LEU A 522 7.11 -18.59 -16.74
CA LEU A 522 7.21 -17.48 -15.77
C LEU A 522 6.20 -17.57 -14.62
N ALA A 523 5.03 -18.19 -14.85
CA ALA A 523 4.05 -18.42 -13.79
C ALA A 523 4.46 -19.62 -12.92
N GLU A 524 4.94 -20.70 -13.55
CA GLU A 524 5.46 -21.89 -12.86
C GLU A 524 6.71 -21.57 -12.02
N GLU A 525 7.62 -20.76 -12.56
CA GLU A 525 8.85 -20.31 -11.90
C GLU A 525 8.53 -19.46 -10.66
N ARG A 526 7.58 -18.53 -10.77
CA ARG A 526 7.09 -17.74 -9.62
C ARG A 526 6.49 -18.63 -8.54
N GLY A 527 5.69 -19.63 -8.93
CA GLY A 527 5.15 -20.62 -7.99
C GLY A 527 6.26 -21.44 -7.31
N ALA A 528 7.25 -21.90 -8.07
CA ALA A 528 8.38 -22.64 -7.53
C ALA A 528 9.26 -21.80 -6.58
N ARG A 529 9.48 -20.52 -6.90
CA ARG A 529 10.21 -19.58 -6.03
C ARG A 529 9.48 -19.31 -4.71
N ALA A 530 8.15 -19.24 -4.73
CA ALA A 530 7.35 -19.10 -3.51
C ALA A 530 7.56 -20.31 -2.58
N ILE A 531 7.48 -21.53 -3.13
CA ILE A 531 7.73 -22.78 -2.39
C ILE A 531 9.17 -22.83 -1.87
N LEU A 532 10.15 -22.40 -2.68
CA LEU A 532 11.55 -22.31 -2.26
C LEU A 532 11.72 -21.35 -1.07
N GLY A 533 11.06 -20.19 -1.10
CA GLY A 533 11.07 -19.22 -0.01
C GLY A 533 10.50 -19.81 1.29
N GLU A 534 9.37 -20.51 1.19
CA GLU A 534 8.75 -21.20 2.33
C GLU A 534 9.67 -22.28 2.91
N ALA A 535 10.25 -23.14 2.05
CA ALA A 535 11.17 -24.19 2.47
C ALA A 535 12.43 -23.61 3.15
N LYS A 536 13.01 -22.52 2.61
CA LYS A 536 14.13 -21.81 3.25
C LYS A 536 13.75 -21.28 4.63
N GLY A 537 12.57 -20.69 4.77
CA GLY A 537 12.07 -20.20 6.05
C GLY A 537 11.92 -21.32 7.09
N LEU A 538 11.40 -22.48 6.69
CA LEU A 538 11.24 -23.64 7.57
C LEU A 538 12.58 -24.28 7.99
N VAL A 539 13.56 -24.34 7.10
CA VAL A 539 14.91 -24.83 7.44
C VAL A 539 15.60 -23.86 8.40
N SER A 540 15.56 -22.56 8.13
CA SER A 540 16.13 -21.54 9.02
C SER A 540 15.50 -21.55 10.41
N ARG A 541 14.16 -21.73 10.50
CA ARG A 541 13.47 -21.95 11.78
C ARG A 541 14.00 -23.19 12.52
N SER A 542 14.25 -24.28 11.80
CA SER A 542 14.77 -25.52 12.40
C SER A 542 16.19 -25.32 12.95
N GLU A 543 17.05 -24.56 12.26
CA GLU A 543 18.39 -24.20 12.76
C GLU A 543 18.31 -23.35 14.03
N GLN A 544 17.41 -22.35 14.08
CA GLN A 544 17.19 -21.51 15.27
C GLN A 544 16.71 -22.35 16.46
N LEU A 545 15.78 -23.27 16.23
CA LEU A 545 15.27 -24.17 17.26
C LEU A 545 16.35 -25.11 17.81
N SER A 546 17.30 -25.55 16.99
CA SER A 546 18.45 -26.34 17.44
C SER A 546 19.32 -25.56 18.43
N GLY A 547 19.58 -24.28 18.15
CA GLY A 547 20.29 -23.39 19.08
C GLY A 547 19.52 -23.18 20.39
N LEU A 548 18.21 -22.93 20.30
CA LEU A 548 17.36 -22.76 21.47
C LEU A 548 17.27 -24.04 22.32
N ARG A 549 17.27 -25.23 21.69
CA ARG A 549 17.29 -26.52 22.38
C ARG A 549 18.51 -26.63 23.30
N LEU A 550 19.70 -26.33 22.79
CA LEU A 550 20.94 -26.40 23.57
C LEU A 550 20.91 -25.46 24.78
N GLN A 551 20.40 -24.24 24.59
CA GLN A 551 20.25 -23.27 25.68
C GLN A 551 19.28 -23.80 26.76
N LYS A 552 18.12 -24.32 26.34
CA LYS A 552 17.08 -24.82 27.25
C LYS A 552 17.52 -26.10 27.99
N MET A 553 18.30 -26.96 27.35
CA MET A 553 18.93 -28.11 28.00
C MET A 553 19.90 -27.66 29.10
N ALA A 554 20.75 -26.66 28.83
CA ALA A 554 21.67 -26.13 29.83
C ALA A 554 20.94 -25.48 31.02
N GLU A 555 19.86 -24.73 30.76
CA GLU A 555 18.99 -24.18 31.82
C GLU A 555 18.35 -25.29 32.67
N ARG A 556 17.84 -26.36 32.04
CA ARG A 556 17.27 -27.51 32.75
C ARG A 556 18.31 -28.19 33.63
N ASP A 557 19.51 -28.42 33.11
CA ASP A 557 20.58 -29.10 33.85
C ASP A 557 21.04 -28.26 35.05
N PHE A 558 21.10 -26.93 34.89
CA PHE A 558 21.37 -26.01 35.99
C PHE A 558 20.31 -26.11 37.10
N PHE A 559 19.03 -26.04 36.75
CA PHE A 559 17.95 -26.17 37.75
C PHE A 559 17.91 -27.57 38.38
N SER A 560 18.29 -28.62 37.64
CA SER A 560 18.42 -29.96 38.20
C SER A 560 19.51 -30.04 39.25
N GLN A 561 20.65 -29.38 39.06
CA GLN A 561 21.70 -29.30 40.07
C GLN A 561 21.23 -28.53 41.31
N GLU A 562 20.59 -27.37 41.12
CA GLU A 562 20.04 -26.61 42.25
C GLU A 562 18.99 -27.40 43.03
N LYS A 563 18.10 -28.11 42.34
CA LYS A 563 17.10 -28.98 42.97
C LYS A 563 17.78 -30.03 43.86
N ASN A 564 18.79 -30.73 43.34
CA ASN A 564 19.52 -31.74 44.10
C ASN A 564 20.18 -31.15 45.35
N ASN A 565 20.80 -29.97 45.23
CA ASN A 565 21.40 -29.29 46.38
C ASN A 565 20.36 -28.97 47.47
N TYR A 566 19.16 -28.53 47.09
CA TYR A 566 18.08 -28.27 48.05
C TYR A 566 17.52 -29.55 48.67
N GLU A 567 17.47 -30.66 47.93
CA GLU A 567 17.08 -31.97 48.46
C GLU A 567 18.11 -32.48 49.49
N GLU A 568 19.41 -32.32 49.22
CA GLU A 568 20.47 -32.62 50.18
C GLU A 568 20.38 -31.76 51.44
N LEU A 569 20.16 -30.45 51.28
CA LEU A 569 19.96 -29.54 52.41
C LEU A 569 18.72 -29.92 53.24
N SER A 570 17.61 -30.29 52.60
CA SER A 570 16.43 -30.77 53.31
C SER A 570 16.72 -32.02 54.13
N LEU A 571 17.48 -32.98 53.59
CA LEU A 571 17.87 -34.17 54.32
C LEU A 571 18.79 -33.81 55.51
N ALA A 572 19.75 -32.92 55.28
CA ALA A 572 20.72 -32.50 56.27
C ALA A 572 20.07 -31.74 57.45
N PHE A 573 19.09 -30.87 57.19
CA PHE A 573 18.39 -30.12 58.25
C PHE A 573 17.32 -30.94 58.97
N GLY A 574 16.91 -32.09 58.42
CA GLY A 574 15.89 -32.94 59.01
C GLY A 574 16.29 -33.61 60.32
N LYS A 575 15.31 -34.28 60.94
CA LYS A 575 15.44 -34.91 62.27
C LYS A 575 16.53 -35.98 62.38
N LYS A 576 16.89 -36.61 61.26
CA LYS A 576 17.96 -37.63 61.17
C LYS A 576 19.31 -37.06 60.72
N GLY A 577 19.37 -35.77 60.41
CA GLY A 577 20.57 -35.08 59.94
C GLY A 577 21.28 -34.36 61.08
N ILE A 578 21.55 -33.08 60.89
CA ILE A 578 22.24 -32.19 61.83
C ILE A 578 21.54 -32.18 63.20
N GLN A 579 20.21 -32.24 63.24
CA GLN A 579 19.48 -32.26 64.52
C GLN A 579 19.83 -33.48 65.38
N ALA A 580 19.90 -34.68 64.78
CA ALA A 580 20.32 -35.89 65.48
C ALA A 580 21.77 -35.77 65.96
N MET A 581 22.68 -35.31 65.09
CA MET A 581 24.09 -35.12 65.40
C MET A 581 24.30 -34.13 66.57
N LEU A 582 23.53 -33.04 66.61
CA LEU A 582 23.60 -32.05 67.70
C LEU A 582 23.08 -32.60 69.03
N ILE A 583 22.04 -33.44 69.01
CA ILE A 583 21.54 -34.13 70.20
C ILE A 583 22.59 -35.14 70.70
N GLU A 584 23.15 -35.96 69.81
CA GLU A 584 24.18 -36.94 70.14
C GLU A 584 25.44 -36.29 70.70
N THR A 585 25.81 -35.09 70.22
CA THR A 585 26.94 -34.33 70.76
C THR A 585 26.64 -33.74 72.13
N ALA A 586 25.38 -33.37 72.42
CA ALA A 586 24.98 -32.76 73.69
C ALA A 586 24.81 -33.76 74.84
N ILE A 587 24.54 -35.03 74.52
CA ILE A 587 24.22 -36.04 75.56
C ILE A 587 25.39 -36.36 76.48
N PRO A 588 26.63 -36.60 75.99
CA PRO A 588 27.77 -36.82 76.86
C PRO A 588 28.01 -35.66 77.85
N GLU A 589 27.80 -34.41 77.40
CA GLU A 589 27.91 -33.21 78.24
C GLU A 589 26.86 -33.21 79.38
N ILE A 590 25.61 -33.60 79.08
CA ILE A 590 24.55 -33.73 80.09
C ILE A 590 24.85 -34.88 81.07
N GLU A 591 25.30 -36.02 80.56
CA GLU A 591 25.64 -37.19 81.38
C GLU A 591 26.80 -36.89 82.33
N GLU A 592 27.86 -36.26 81.85
CA GLU A 592 29.03 -35.90 82.63
C GLU A 592 28.65 -34.95 83.78
N GLU A 593 27.93 -33.87 83.48
CA GLU A 593 27.48 -32.91 84.48
C GLU A 593 26.49 -33.55 85.48
N THR A 594 25.56 -34.37 85.00
CA THR A 594 24.60 -35.08 85.88
C THR A 594 25.33 -36.00 86.85
N ASN A 595 26.33 -36.74 86.37
CA ASN A 595 27.10 -37.67 87.19
C ASN A 595 28.03 -36.94 88.16
N HIS A 596 28.64 -35.83 87.75
CA HIS A 596 29.42 -34.97 88.64
C HIS A 596 28.59 -34.52 89.87
N LEU A 597 27.34 -34.07 89.63
CA LEU A 597 26.43 -33.68 90.70
C LEU A 597 25.97 -34.89 91.54
N LEU A 598 25.70 -36.04 90.92
CA LEU A 598 25.29 -37.26 91.62
C LEU A 598 26.37 -37.85 92.52
N ASP A 599 27.62 -37.81 92.08
CA ASP A 599 28.75 -38.30 92.86
C ASP A 599 28.79 -37.61 94.22
N ARG A 600 28.56 -36.29 94.26
CA ARG A 600 28.48 -35.51 95.51
C ARG A 600 27.23 -35.84 96.34
N LEU A 601 26.07 -35.98 95.70
CA LEU A 601 24.81 -36.25 96.40
C LEU A 601 24.76 -37.66 97.01
N THR A 602 25.47 -38.61 96.39
CA THR A 602 25.34 -40.04 96.67
C THR A 602 26.61 -40.69 97.18
N ASP A 603 27.75 -40.00 97.20
CA ASP A 603 29.09 -40.57 97.49
C ASP A 603 29.54 -41.57 96.40
N GLY A 604 29.24 -41.24 95.13
CA GLY A 604 29.55 -42.11 93.98
C GLY A 604 28.71 -43.38 93.87
N ARG A 605 27.61 -43.50 94.63
CA ARG A 605 26.75 -44.70 94.63
C ARG A 605 25.81 -44.79 93.44
N LEU A 606 25.43 -43.67 92.83
CA LEU A 606 24.52 -43.65 91.68
C LEU A 606 25.17 -42.99 90.46
N ARG A 607 24.96 -43.59 89.29
CA ARG A 607 25.38 -43.04 87.99
C ARG A 607 24.26 -43.11 86.97
N VAL A 608 24.09 -42.07 86.17
CA VAL A 608 23.11 -41.94 85.08
C VAL A 608 23.77 -42.13 83.72
N THR A 609 23.08 -42.82 82.83
CA THR A 609 23.39 -42.95 81.40
C THR A 609 22.13 -42.68 80.58
N LEU A 610 22.26 -41.87 79.54
CA LEU A 610 21.25 -41.46 78.58
C LEU A 610 21.47 -42.22 77.26
N GLN A 611 20.62 -43.20 76.97
CA GLN A 611 20.74 -43.99 75.74
C GLN A 611 19.92 -43.35 74.61
N THR A 612 20.58 -43.03 73.50
CA THR A 612 19.97 -42.38 72.32
C THR A 612 19.33 -43.33 71.33
N GLN A 613 19.59 -44.63 71.49
CA GLN A 613 19.23 -45.65 70.52
C GLN A 613 18.75 -46.89 71.24
N LYS A 614 17.71 -47.51 70.68
CA LYS A 614 17.16 -48.77 71.17
C LYS A 614 16.79 -49.66 70.01
N ASP A 615 17.25 -50.90 70.07
CA ASP A 615 16.84 -51.92 69.12
C ASP A 615 15.40 -52.35 69.40
N THR A 616 14.56 -52.25 68.37
CA THR A 616 13.20 -52.76 68.43
C THR A 616 13.21 -54.28 68.34
N LYS A 617 12.11 -54.92 68.77
CA LYS A 617 11.91 -56.38 68.62
C LYS A 617 11.98 -56.87 67.16
N LYS A 618 11.98 -55.96 66.18
CA LYS A 618 12.09 -56.24 64.74
C LYS A 618 13.52 -56.12 64.21
N GLY A 619 14.50 -55.76 65.05
CA GLY A 619 15.90 -55.55 64.66
C GLY A 619 16.21 -54.16 64.11
N ASP A 620 15.23 -53.26 64.03
CA ASP A 620 15.46 -51.87 63.65
C ASP A 620 15.88 -51.06 64.88
N THR A 621 16.98 -50.32 64.78
CA THR A 621 17.39 -49.34 65.80
C THR A 621 16.54 -48.08 65.67
N VAL A 622 15.84 -47.72 66.76
CA VAL A 622 15.03 -46.51 66.84
C VAL A 622 15.71 -45.52 67.75
N GLU A 623 15.75 -44.26 67.31
CA GLU A 623 16.22 -43.15 68.12
C GLU A 623 15.27 -42.95 69.33
N THR A 624 15.84 -42.88 70.52
CA THR A 624 15.14 -42.76 71.80
C THR A 624 15.95 -41.84 72.73
N LEU A 625 15.45 -41.62 73.94
CA LEU A 625 16.22 -41.05 75.04
C LEU A 625 15.83 -41.81 76.32
N GLU A 626 16.46 -42.96 76.56
CA GLU A 626 16.22 -43.74 77.78
C GLU A 626 17.18 -43.31 78.90
N ILE A 627 16.70 -43.29 80.14
CA ILE A 627 17.49 -42.96 81.32
C ILE A 627 17.73 -44.27 82.06
N VAL A 628 18.99 -44.66 82.16
CA VAL A 628 19.43 -45.86 82.88
C VAL A 628 20.24 -45.40 84.08
N ILE A 629 19.98 -45.98 85.25
CA ILE A 629 20.69 -45.65 86.48
C ILE A 629 21.41 -46.90 86.96
N ALA A 630 22.70 -46.77 87.24
CA ALA A 630 23.54 -47.80 87.82
C ALA A 630 23.80 -47.51 89.31
N ASP A 631 23.68 -48.55 90.12
CA ASP A 631 24.10 -48.59 91.53
C ASP A 631 24.99 -49.81 91.80
N GLU A 632 25.32 -50.06 93.08
CA GLU A 632 26.14 -51.22 93.51
C GLU A 632 25.52 -52.59 93.15
N LEU A 633 24.20 -52.65 92.91
CA LEU A 633 23.46 -53.86 92.55
C LEU A 633 23.31 -54.04 91.04
N GLY A 634 23.73 -53.06 90.23
CA GLY A 634 23.72 -53.09 88.78
C GLY A 634 22.89 -51.96 88.16
N SER A 635 22.60 -52.07 86.86
CA SER A 635 21.83 -51.08 86.12
C SER A 635 20.35 -51.46 86.07
N ARG A 636 19.47 -50.55 86.47
CA ARG A 636 18.00 -50.72 86.38
C ARG A 636 17.32 -49.44 85.89
N ALA A 637 16.08 -49.59 85.45
CA ALA A 637 15.26 -48.47 84.99
C ALA A 637 14.93 -47.54 86.17
N TYR A 638 14.74 -46.25 85.87
CA TYR A 638 14.49 -45.20 86.87
C TYR A 638 13.34 -45.52 87.82
N GLU A 639 12.29 -46.16 87.33
CA GLU A 639 11.06 -46.48 88.06
C GLU A 639 11.28 -47.45 89.25
N MET A 640 12.44 -48.10 89.31
CA MET A 640 12.78 -49.11 90.33
C MET A 640 13.56 -48.54 91.54
N TYR A 641 13.84 -47.24 91.58
CA TYR A 641 14.60 -46.60 92.66
C TYR A 641 13.69 -46.02 93.75
N SER A 642 14.22 -45.91 94.98
CA SER A 642 13.46 -45.33 96.10
C SER A 642 13.15 -43.85 95.88
N GLY A 643 12.12 -43.31 96.53
CA GLY A 643 11.76 -41.89 96.39
C GLY A 643 12.88 -40.91 96.76
N GLY A 644 13.80 -41.31 97.65
CA GLY A 644 14.96 -40.51 98.04
C GLY A 644 16.07 -40.50 96.98
N GLU A 645 16.35 -41.65 96.35
CA GLU A 645 17.34 -41.82 95.28
C GLU A 645 16.84 -41.21 93.97
N ALA A 646 15.58 -41.47 93.61
CA ALA A 646 14.92 -40.90 92.45
C ALA A 646 14.96 -39.36 92.52
N PHE A 647 14.75 -38.78 93.70
CA PHE A 647 14.87 -37.33 93.89
C PHE A 647 16.28 -36.80 93.58
N ARG A 648 17.35 -37.45 94.05
CA ARG A 648 18.74 -37.01 93.77
C ARG A 648 19.06 -37.09 92.28
N VAL A 649 18.65 -38.16 91.62
CA VAL A 649 18.80 -38.35 90.16
C VAL A 649 18.07 -37.26 89.38
N ASN A 650 16.80 -37.03 89.72
CA ASN A 650 15.99 -35.97 89.12
C ASN A 650 16.58 -34.58 89.33
N PHE A 651 17.08 -34.32 90.53
CA PHE A 651 17.69 -33.04 90.88
C PHE A 651 18.97 -32.81 90.06
N ALA A 652 19.90 -33.76 90.04
CA ALA A 652 21.14 -33.68 89.28
C ALA A 652 20.90 -33.53 87.77
N LEU A 653 20.01 -34.35 87.19
CA LEU A 653 19.71 -34.31 85.76
C LEU A 653 19.09 -32.97 85.34
N ARG A 654 18.19 -32.41 86.18
CA ARG A 654 17.60 -31.09 85.91
C ARG A 654 18.58 -29.95 86.05
N LEU A 655 19.48 -30.03 87.00
CA LEU A 655 20.56 -29.05 87.14
C LEU A 655 21.48 -29.09 85.92
N ALA A 656 21.87 -30.28 85.44
CA ALA A 656 22.65 -30.43 84.22
C ALA A 656 21.93 -29.85 83.00
N LEU A 657 20.64 -30.14 82.82
CA LEU A 657 19.82 -29.56 81.75
C LEU A 657 19.68 -28.03 81.87
N SER A 658 19.53 -27.52 83.09
CA SER A 658 19.45 -26.08 83.37
C SER A 658 20.77 -25.37 83.09
N LYS A 659 21.89 -26.00 83.43
CA LYS A 659 23.23 -25.49 83.13
C LYS A 659 23.47 -25.44 81.62
N LEU A 660 23.10 -26.50 80.90
CA LEU A 660 23.17 -26.51 79.43
C LEU A 660 22.33 -25.39 78.80
N LEU A 661 21.13 -25.12 79.34
CA LEU A 661 20.32 -23.97 78.93
C LEU A 661 21.01 -22.62 79.18
N THR A 662 21.75 -22.46 80.28
CA THR A 662 22.43 -21.19 80.60
C THR A 662 23.65 -20.92 79.72
N GLN A 663 24.34 -21.96 79.24
CA GLN A 663 25.62 -21.85 78.53
C GLN A 663 25.49 -21.66 77.02
N ARG A 664 24.30 -21.85 76.42
CA ARG A 664 24.11 -21.79 74.97
C ARG A 664 23.66 -20.42 74.47
N ALA A 665 24.11 -20.08 73.26
CA ALA A 665 23.83 -18.80 72.63
C ALA A 665 22.35 -18.68 72.25
N GLY A 666 21.59 -17.89 73.02
CA GLY A 666 20.27 -17.41 72.61
C GLY A 666 19.16 -17.55 73.64
N THR A 667 19.29 -18.46 74.60
CA THR A 667 18.39 -18.60 75.76
C THR A 667 19.21 -18.28 77.00
N LYS A 668 18.79 -17.28 77.79
CA LYS A 668 19.53 -16.86 78.99
C LYS A 668 18.63 -16.91 80.20
N LEU A 669 18.07 -18.07 80.46
CA LEU A 669 17.29 -18.27 81.66
C LEU A 669 18.24 -18.56 82.83
N GLN A 670 18.50 -17.54 83.64
CA GLN A 670 19.49 -17.57 84.73
C GLN A 670 18.80 -17.54 86.11
N PHE A 671 17.57 -18.04 86.15
CA PHE A 671 16.75 -18.12 87.36
C PHE A 671 16.40 -19.58 87.61
N LEU A 672 16.85 -20.10 88.73
CA LEU A 672 16.58 -21.45 89.19
C LEU A 672 15.65 -21.42 90.41
N VAL A 673 14.58 -22.20 90.37
CA VAL A 673 13.68 -22.39 91.51
C VAL A 673 13.71 -23.85 91.94
N ILE A 674 13.89 -24.07 93.23
CA ILE A 674 13.95 -25.39 93.87
C ILE A 674 12.82 -25.47 94.91
N ASP A 675 11.64 -25.95 94.51
CA ASP A 675 10.44 -26.02 95.36
C ASP A 675 10.33 -27.39 96.07
N GLU A 676 10.51 -27.38 97.39
CA GLU A 676 10.19 -28.46 98.34
C GLU A 676 10.32 -29.90 97.82
N GLY A 677 11.53 -30.47 97.93
CA GLY A 677 11.81 -31.89 97.73
C GLY A 677 12.72 -32.53 98.79
N PHE A 678 13.13 -31.74 99.78
CA PHE A 678 14.05 -32.14 100.84
C PHE A 678 13.41 -33.06 101.91
N GLY A 679 12.09 -33.18 101.92
CA GLY A 679 11.34 -33.95 102.92
C GLY A 679 11.50 -35.46 102.80
N THR A 680 11.79 -35.99 101.60
CA THR A 680 12.09 -37.41 101.37
C THR A 680 13.54 -37.77 101.67
N GLN A 681 14.36 -36.78 102.04
CA GLN A 681 15.77 -36.95 102.33
C GLN A 681 16.01 -37.06 103.84
N ASP A 682 17.00 -37.87 104.19
CA ASP A 682 17.60 -37.95 105.50
C ASP A 682 18.47 -36.72 105.79
N THR A 683 18.87 -36.52 107.05
CA THR A 683 19.67 -35.35 107.48
C THR A 683 20.94 -35.19 106.63
N GLN A 684 21.66 -36.28 106.38
CA GLN A 684 22.86 -36.29 105.54
C GLN A 684 22.57 -35.92 104.08
N GLY A 685 21.47 -36.42 103.50
CA GLY A 685 21.04 -36.06 102.15
C GLY A 685 20.67 -34.58 102.01
N ARG A 686 20.07 -33.97 103.06
CA ARG A 686 19.75 -32.54 103.09
C ARG A 686 20.98 -31.65 103.11
N GLU A 687 21.98 -31.98 103.93
CA GLU A 687 23.26 -31.25 103.98
C GLU A 687 23.96 -31.27 102.63
N ARG A 688 24.08 -32.46 102.01
CA ARG A 688 24.69 -32.62 100.68
C ARG A 688 23.97 -31.84 99.58
N LEU A 689 22.64 -31.74 99.64
CA LEU A 689 21.88 -30.92 98.68
C LEU A 689 22.19 -29.43 98.82
N VAL A 690 22.32 -28.92 100.04
CA VAL A 690 22.70 -27.52 100.29
C VAL A 690 24.13 -27.25 99.80
N GLU A 691 25.06 -28.20 99.97
CA GLU A 691 26.41 -28.09 99.44
C GLU A 691 26.43 -28.01 97.91
N VAL A 692 25.65 -28.85 97.23
CA VAL A 692 25.53 -28.82 95.77
C VAL A 692 24.89 -27.52 95.28
N ILE A 693 23.83 -27.03 95.96
CA ILE A 693 23.21 -25.73 95.63
C ILE A 693 24.23 -24.58 95.77
N ASN A 694 25.09 -24.63 96.78
CA ASN A 694 26.15 -23.64 96.98
C ASN A 694 27.27 -23.73 95.94
N GLU A 695 27.54 -24.91 95.37
CA GLU A 695 28.50 -25.07 94.28
C GLU A 695 27.98 -24.47 92.98
N ILE A 696 26.74 -24.77 92.60
CA ILE A 696 26.14 -24.29 91.36
C ILE A 696 25.69 -22.83 91.43
N LYS A 697 25.87 -22.16 92.58
CA LYS A 697 25.34 -20.80 92.79
C LYS A 697 25.84 -19.81 91.73
N ASP A 698 27.07 -19.99 91.25
CA ASP A 698 27.70 -19.07 90.29
C ASP A 698 27.26 -19.36 88.84
N ASP A 699 26.63 -20.51 88.58
CA ASP A 699 26.06 -20.86 87.27
C ASP A 699 24.74 -20.11 87.00
N PHE A 700 24.07 -19.62 88.05
CA PHE A 700 22.78 -18.93 87.99
C PHE A 700 22.86 -17.52 88.60
N GLU A 701 22.16 -16.56 88.00
CA GLU A 701 22.08 -15.19 88.52
C GLU A 701 21.10 -15.06 89.69
N LYS A 702 20.15 -16.01 89.82
CA LYS A 702 19.16 -16.07 90.90
C LYS A 702 18.82 -17.53 91.20
N ILE A 703 18.92 -17.94 92.46
CA ILE A 703 18.46 -19.24 92.97
C ILE A 703 17.46 -19.00 94.10
N LEU A 704 16.25 -19.55 93.96
CA LEU A 704 15.21 -19.50 94.97
C LEU A 704 14.90 -20.91 95.46
N VAL A 705 15.23 -21.21 96.71
CA VAL A 705 14.97 -22.50 97.35
C VAL A 705 13.74 -22.38 98.24
N VAL A 706 12.74 -23.26 98.10
CA VAL A 706 11.54 -23.27 98.94
C VAL A 706 11.58 -24.46 99.89
N THR A 707 11.38 -24.20 101.18
CA THR A 707 11.36 -25.22 102.23
C THR A 707 10.39 -24.88 103.35
N HIS A 708 9.71 -25.89 103.90
CA HIS A 708 8.97 -25.78 105.17
C HIS A 708 9.78 -26.30 106.36
N LEU A 709 11.00 -26.81 106.13
CA LEU A 709 11.85 -27.37 107.17
C LEU A 709 12.64 -26.25 107.86
N ASP A 710 12.38 -26.04 109.14
CA ASP A 710 13.03 -25.02 109.94
C ASP A 710 14.55 -25.20 110.01
N GLU A 711 15.05 -26.43 110.01
CA GLU A 711 16.49 -26.72 110.03
C GLU A 711 17.20 -26.28 108.74
N LEU A 712 16.51 -26.33 107.59
CA LEU A 712 17.08 -25.93 106.31
C LEU A 712 17.08 -24.42 106.11
N LYS A 713 16.08 -23.70 106.66
CA LYS A 713 15.97 -22.24 106.49
C LYS A 713 17.20 -21.52 107.08
N GLU A 714 17.75 -22.03 108.18
CA GLU A 714 18.91 -21.43 108.87
C GLU A 714 20.21 -21.56 108.08
N LEU A 715 20.27 -22.44 107.07
CA LEU A 715 21.46 -22.65 106.24
C LEU A 715 21.59 -21.63 105.10
N PHE A 716 20.59 -20.77 104.89
CA PHE A 716 20.59 -19.76 103.83
C PHE A 716 20.73 -18.34 104.39
N PRO A 717 21.63 -17.50 103.84
CA PRO A 717 21.93 -16.18 104.39
C PRO A 717 20.80 -15.16 104.18
N VAL A 718 20.00 -15.33 103.13
CA VAL A 718 18.91 -14.45 102.74
C VAL A 718 17.61 -15.25 102.69
N ARG A 719 16.56 -14.76 103.35
CA ARG A 719 15.29 -15.48 103.49
C ARG A 719 14.08 -14.60 103.21
N ILE A 720 13.08 -15.20 102.60
CA ILE A 720 11.73 -14.67 102.42
C ILE A 720 10.84 -15.53 103.32
N GLU A 721 10.46 -15.00 104.48
CA GLU A 721 9.62 -15.70 105.45
C GLU A 721 8.15 -15.35 105.21
N VAL A 722 7.37 -16.35 104.76
CA VAL A 722 5.95 -16.21 104.43
C VAL A 722 5.10 -16.64 105.62
N GLU A 723 4.26 -15.72 106.09
CA GLU A 723 3.33 -15.93 107.19
C GLU A 723 1.89 -15.71 106.75
N LYS A 724 0.98 -16.47 107.34
CA LYS A 724 -0.46 -16.31 107.11
C LYS A 724 -1.07 -15.45 108.21
N LYS A 725 -1.59 -14.29 107.83
CA LYS A 725 -2.33 -13.37 108.72
C LYS A 725 -3.83 -13.39 108.38
N THR A 726 -4.62 -12.67 109.18
CA THR A 726 -6.08 -12.59 109.03
C THR A 726 -6.52 -11.91 107.72
N ASP A 727 -5.71 -11.00 107.23
CA ASP A 727 -5.89 -10.21 106.01
C ASP A 727 -5.17 -10.83 104.79
N GLY A 728 -4.60 -12.03 104.91
CA GLY A 728 -3.97 -12.78 103.81
C GLY A 728 -2.57 -13.26 104.12
N SER A 729 -1.86 -13.73 103.10
CA SER A 729 -0.44 -14.06 103.20
C SER A 729 0.43 -12.82 103.08
N HIS A 730 1.47 -12.76 103.90
CA HIS A 730 2.48 -11.70 103.95
C HIS A 730 3.87 -12.32 103.91
N TYR A 731 4.85 -11.60 103.38
CA TYR A 731 6.25 -12.00 103.45
C TYR A 731 7.12 -10.94 104.14
N ASN A 732 8.11 -11.40 104.88
CA ASN A 732 9.15 -10.59 105.48
C ASN A 732 10.52 -10.99 104.90
N LEU A 733 11.36 -10.00 104.64
CA LEU A 733 12.73 -10.22 104.19
C LEU A 733 13.68 -10.26 105.39
N VAL A 734 14.52 -11.29 105.46
CA VAL A 734 15.51 -11.48 106.51
C VAL A 734 16.89 -11.65 105.87
N GLY A 735 17.91 -11.00 106.44
CA GLY A 735 19.30 -11.10 105.97
C GLY A 735 19.69 -10.15 104.83
N ILE A 736 18.91 -9.08 104.59
CA ILE A 736 19.16 -8.04 103.56
C ILE A 736 19.20 -6.65 104.20
#